data_AF-A0A4Q9L7M9-F1
#
_entry.id   AF-A0A4Q9L7M9-F1
#
_cell.length_a   1.000
_cell.length_b   1.000
_cell.length_c   1.000
_cell.angle_alpha   90.00
_cell.angle_beta   90.00
_cell.angle_gamma   90.00
#
_symmetry.space_group_name_H-M   'P 1'
#
loop_
_entity.id
_entity.type
_entity.pdbx_description
1 polymer ?
#
loop_
_entity_poly.entity_id
_entity_poly.type
_entity_poly.pdbx_seq_one_letter_code
_entity_poly.pdbx_strand_id
1 'polypeptide(L)'
;MNRKKNNSNDKRKDLEKKKESKRNLKKKNEKNDKEDEKGVNNSIMRLSQPKNDKEDEKEENNSIMRHSQSKNDKEDEKEDYSEEEIIKDLQSKKNLEEEEEKLKTSLILSNQEIETNEENQKTNTTNKEPTERIFTKRIRILFYSTPFIIKISFFIFLSFGCIFLYPVFFDANATVKRIKDVFPYPSTLYKILETLSDLDNSYNTFTAQFGTPSKSPGEVLAEKGARAHSPIIIIPGIISTTLELWKGLEGSDSHFRKKIWGSFDMLKFILSDKKSWCDHMRLENGLDPKGIKVRASQGLGASDFLLPGYWIWSKIIQNLAEVGYDYTNLHLSSFDWRLGMEELEKRDFFFTKLKNEIEFFRKTSGKKVVLLSHSLGTLVCYYFMKWVENSCDFCDQKSETEKNNSENSDQKCKCNKNWVSENIESILSIAAPFLGSTKAISGMLSGEGKDTAHSGFIESNILDFFLGKEERRELFRGWGSIHSLMPKGGRRFWRNKNVIKIRNGESFDVENVNNVLQQTLNTETYNRINKCHRGNYKDNKNQFNKKENWTNPLLNTLPNAPDLTIYSFYGVGKMSEEGYIYDEIKETKIWEKIEQYFYTSTDNETEIQILNEIMIKEESKDKRYFEISKDVNNSNKNICRGIYMTNGDGTVPLVSLGYMGRKGWRNSILNPYNVKTVVREYEHNPISILKDVRGGPDSSDHVDILGNYNMTIDLIKVVCKYEELQDCIVSELDEVCEKIDETN
;
A
#
# COMPACT_ATOMS: atom_id res chain seq x y z
N MET A 1 -28.07 -18.53 -74.64
CA MET A 1 -28.22 -17.75 -75.89
C MET A 1 -28.30 -16.26 -75.57
N ASN A 2 -27.62 -15.42 -76.36
CA ASN A 2 -27.75 -13.97 -76.54
C ASN A 2 -28.40 -13.07 -75.45
N ARG A 3 -27.57 -12.56 -74.52
CA ARG A 3 -27.29 -11.11 -74.30
C ARG A 3 -26.28 -10.96 -73.15
N LYS A 4 -25.68 -9.77 -72.99
CA LYS A 4 -24.64 -9.40 -71.99
C LYS A 4 -23.19 -9.87 -72.24
N LYS A 5 -22.76 -10.03 -73.50
CA LYS A 5 -21.38 -9.63 -73.90
C LYS A 5 -21.44 -8.14 -74.26
N ASN A 6 -21.21 -7.23 -73.29
CA ASN A 6 -20.94 -5.79 -73.52
C ASN A 6 -20.63 -4.99 -72.23
N ASN A 7 -19.89 -5.55 -71.27
CA ASN A 7 -19.48 -4.80 -70.06
C ASN A 7 -18.05 -5.16 -69.54
N SER A 8 -17.23 -5.82 -70.35
CA SER A 8 -15.86 -6.23 -70.01
C SER A 8 -14.77 -5.26 -70.49
N ASN A 9 -15.10 -4.24 -71.28
CA ASN A 9 -14.11 -3.33 -71.88
C ASN A 9 -13.92 -2.01 -71.12
N ASP A 10 -14.94 -1.48 -70.43
CA ASP A 10 -14.78 -0.20 -69.72
C ASP A 10 -13.97 -0.33 -68.42
N LYS A 11 -14.12 -1.42 -67.66
CA LYS A 11 -13.32 -1.68 -66.45
C LYS A 11 -11.81 -1.82 -66.72
N ARG A 12 -11.38 -2.03 -67.98
CA ARG A 12 -9.96 -2.07 -68.36
C ARG A 12 -9.38 -0.67 -68.60
N LYS A 13 -10.17 0.27 -69.16
CA LYS A 13 -9.72 1.65 -69.43
C LYS A 13 -9.54 2.49 -68.17
N ASP A 14 -10.39 2.29 -67.16
CA ASP A 14 -10.28 3.03 -65.89
C ASP A 14 -9.12 2.57 -65.00
N LEU A 15 -8.67 1.32 -65.12
CA LEU A 15 -7.48 0.84 -64.41
C LEU A 15 -6.17 1.39 -65.00
N GLU A 16 -6.13 1.71 -66.29
CA GLU A 16 -4.95 2.30 -66.94
C GLU A 16 -4.82 3.79 -66.59
N LYS A 17 -5.92 4.57 -66.66
CA LYS A 17 -5.93 5.99 -66.23
C LYS A 17 -5.49 6.17 -64.77
N LYS A 18 -5.85 5.27 -63.85
CA LYS A 18 -5.40 5.30 -62.45
C LYS A 18 -3.94 4.87 -62.23
N LYS A 19 -3.32 4.14 -63.17
CA LYS A 19 -1.88 3.83 -63.13
C LYS A 19 -1.02 4.97 -63.69
N GLU A 20 -1.58 5.76 -64.60
CA GLU A 20 -0.88 6.88 -65.23
C GLU A 20 -0.76 8.11 -64.29
N SER A 21 -1.82 8.46 -63.54
CA SER A 21 -1.73 9.58 -62.57
C SER A 21 -0.76 9.31 -61.41
N LYS A 22 -0.63 8.05 -60.97
CA LYS A 22 0.37 7.66 -59.96
C LYS A 22 1.82 7.67 -60.48
N ARG A 23 2.06 7.57 -61.79
CA ARG A 23 3.40 7.75 -62.38
C ARG A 23 3.81 9.22 -62.50
N ASN A 24 2.84 10.14 -62.64
CA ASN A 24 3.14 11.57 -62.76
C ASN A 24 3.39 12.28 -61.42
N LEU A 25 2.82 11.82 -60.30
CA LEU A 25 3.20 12.35 -58.97
C LEU A 25 4.61 11.95 -58.54
N LYS A 26 5.10 10.75 -58.93
CA LYS A 26 6.42 10.27 -58.50
C LYS A 26 7.59 10.92 -59.26
N LYS A 27 7.32 11.64 -60.36
CA LYS A 27 8.33 12.39 -61.14
C LYS A 27 8.52 13.85 -60.73
N LYS A 28 7.81 14.34 -59.70
CA LYS A 28 7.87 15.75 -59.25
C LYS A 28 8.69 15.99 -57.97
N ASN A 29 9.18 14.92 -57.32
CA ASN A 29 9.97 14.99 -56.08
C ASN A 29 11.41 14.44 -56.23
N GLU A 30 11.92 14.24 -57.45
CA GLU A 30 13.30 13.78 -57.74
C GLU A 30 14.09 14.81 -58.60
N LYS A 31 13.73 16.08 -58.49
CA LYS A 31 14.51 17.22 -59.00
C LYS A 31 14.32 18.44 -58.09
N ASN A 32 15.15 18.48 -57.04
CA ASN A 32 15.61 19.70 -56.35
C ASN A 32 16.63 19.27 -55.31
N ASP A 33 17.86 19.02 -55.78
CA ASP A 33 19.10 19.05 -55.01
C ASP A 33 20.24 19.27 -56.00
N LYS A 34 21.34 19.89 -55.51
CA LYS A 34 22.56 20.33 -56.25
C LYS A 34 22.38 21.60 -57.09
N GLU A 35 23.35 22.52 -57.15
CA GLU A 35 24.66 22.71 -56.46
C GLU A 35 24.96 24.23 -56.59
N ASP A 36 25.46 24.95 -55.58
CA ASP A 36 26.87 25.37 -55.40
C ASP A 36 26.89 26.56 -54.39
N GLU A 37 27.99 27.06 -53.84
CA GLU A 37 29.16 26.48 -53.15
C GLU A 37 29.97 27.66 -52.52
N LYS A 38 30.72 27.43 -51.41
CA LYS A 38 31.74 28.33 -50.80
C LYS A 38 31.25 29.65 -50.13
N GLY A 39 31.77 30.11 -48.98
CA GLY A 39 32.66 29.47 -47.99
C GLY A 39 33.32 30.46 -46.98
N VAL A 40 33.89 29.90 -45.90
CA VAL A 40 35.12 30.34 -45.18
C VAL A 40 35.08 31.51 -44.14
N ASN A 41 35.34 31.12 -42.88
CA ASN A 41 36.11 31.74 -41.77
C ASN A 41 35.65 32.95 -40.89
N ASN A 42 35.75 32.67 -39.56
CA ASN A 42 36.44 33.40 -38.47
C ASN A 42 36.12 34.86 -38.06
N SER A 43 35.60 34.95 -36.82
CA SER A 43 36.20 35.67 -35.66
C SER A 43 36.15 37.20 -35.55
N ILE A 44 36.20 37.65 -34.28
CA ILE A 44 36.44 39.03 -33.77
C ILE A 44 35.23 39.97 -33.87
N MET A 45 34.52 40.32 -32.78
CA MET A 45 34.81 41.22 -31.64
C MET A 45 34.54 42.73 -31.92
N ARG A 46 33.83 43.36 -30.96
CA ARG A 46 33.84 44.79 -30.55
C ARG A 46 33.03 45.86 -31.34
N LEU A 47 32.35 46.68 -30.51
CA LEU A 47 32.03 48.11 -30.66
C LEU A 47 30.94 48.46 -31.73
N SER A 48 30.09 49.47 -31.56
CA SER A 48 29.96 50.53 -30.53
C SER A 48 28.53 51.10 -30.50
N GLN A 49 28.13 51.76 -29.39
CA GLN A 49 26.94 52.62 -29.33
C GLN A 49 27.07 53.85 -30.26
N PRO A 50 25.99 54.64 -30.41
CA PRO A 50 25.96 55.89 -29.65
C PRO A 50 24.58 56.32 -29.08
N LYS A 51 24.60 57.11 -27.98
CA LYS A 51 23.83 58.35 -27.69
C LYS A 51 22.37 58.43 -28.17
N ASN A 52 21.35 58.86 -27.42
CA ASN A 52 21.24 59.67 -26.19
C ASN A 52 19.79 59.42 -25.61
N ASP A 53 19.22 60.06 -24.57
CA ASP A 53 19.56 61.26 -23.79
C ASP A 53 18.94 61.23 -22.35
N LYS A 54 19.01 62.39 -21.68
CA LYS A 54 18.26 62.98 -20.53
C LYS A 54 16.75 62.64 -20.37
N GLU A 55 16.07 62.84 -19.23
CA GLU A 55 16.26 63.77 -18.08
C GLU A 55 15.48 63.24 -16.83
N ASP A 56 15.94 63.55 -15.60
CA ASP A 56 15.23 63.58 -14.28
C ASP A 56 14.35 62.37 -13.79
N GLU A 57 14.16 62.07 -12.49
CA GLU A 57 14.38 62.80 -11.24
C GLU A 57 14.61 61.84 -10.03
N LYS A 58 15.47 62.24 -9.07
CA LYS A 58 15.53 61.94 -7.61
C LYS A 58 15.50 60.51 -6.99
N GLU A 59 16.38 60.40 -5.98
CA GLU A 59 16.30 59.59 -4.74
C GLU A 59 16.48 58.06 -4.79
N GLU A 60 17.74 57.62 -4.90
CA GLU A 60 18.27 56.59 -3.99
C GLU A 60 19.81 56.66 -3.78
N ASN A 61 20.24 56.53 -2.53
CA ASN A 61 21.57 56.16 -1.98
C ASN A 61 22.86 56.28 -2.83
N ASN A 62 23.74 57.23 -2.44
CA ASN A 62 25.21 56.99 -2.43
C ASN A 62 25.56 56.42 -1.04
N SER A 63 26.09 55.22 -0.82
CA SER A 63 27.11 54.44 -1.55
C SER A 63 28.46 55.17 -1.68
N ILE A 64 29.42 54.80 -0.81
CA ILE A 64 30.82 54.55 -1.20
C ILE A 64 31.29 53.25 -0.52
N MET A 65 31.21 52.17 -1.29
CA MET A 65 32.25 51.17 -1.54
C MET A 65 33.42 51.00 -0.55
N ARG A 66 33.71 49.73 -0.22
CA ARG A 66 34.85 48.99 -0.81
C ARG A 66 34.74 47.47 -0.64
N HIS A 67 35.10 46.76 -1.71
CA HIS A 67 35.65 45.40 -1.82
C HIS A 67 35.51 44.44 -0.61
N SER A 68 34.64 43.42 -0.65
CA SER A 68 34.75 42.16 -1.43
C SER A 68 35.56 41.05 -0.74
N GLN A 69 34.85 40.14 -0.06
CA GLN A 69 34.87 38.68 -0.31
C GLN A 69 33.88 38.00 0.63
N SER A 70 33.21 36.96 0.15
CA SER A 70 32.28 36.16 0.95
C SER A 70 32.94 34.87 1.44
N LYS A 71 32.79 34.59 2.73
CA LYS A 71 32.33 33.31 3.27
C LYS A 71 32.02 33.46 4.75
N ASN A 72 31.01 32.72 5.21
CA ASN A 72 30.51 32.78 6.57
C ASN A 72 31.38 31.91 7.49
N ASP A 73 32.00 32.53 8.48
CA ASP A 73 32.25 31.89 9.77
C ASP A 73 31.28 32.53 10.77
N LYS A 74 30.52 31.70 11.49
CA LYS A 74 29.75 32.11 12.67
C LYS A 74 30.34 31.37 13.86
N GLU A 75 31.03 32.11 14.71
CA GLU A 75 31.54 31.60 15.99
C GLU A 75 30.41 31.56 17.03
N ASP A 76 30.22 30.38 17.60
CA ASP A 76 30.00 30.09 19.03
C ASP A 76 29.38 31.19 19.92
N GLU A 77 28.06 31.12 20.10
CA GLU A 77 27.44 31.58 21.35
C GLU A 77 27.76 30.57 22.47
N LYS A 78 28.62 30.97 23.42
CA LYS A 78 28.84 30.22 24.66
C LYS A 78 27.78 30.61 25.69
N GLU A 79 26.92 29.65 26.05
CA GLU A 79 26.11 29.74 27.26
C GLU A 79 27.00 29.55 28.50
N ASP A 80 27.04 30.57 29.34
CA ASP A 80 27.88 30.62 30.55
C ASP A 80 27.13 29.95 31.72
N TYR A 81 27.35 28.66 31.92
CA TYR A 81 26.73 27.90 33.02
C TYR A 81 27.32 28.33 34.37
N SER A 82 26.45 28.77 35.29
CA SER A 82 26.87 29.15 36.63
C SER A 82 27.43 27.97 37.43
N GLU A 83 28.49 28.18 38.20
CA GLU A 83 29.14 27.13 39.02
C GLU A 83 28.17 26.45 40.01
N GLU A 84 27.10 27.14 40.42
CA GLU A 84 26.07 26.60 41.32
C GLU A 84 25.23 25.48 40.71
N GLU A 85 24.99 25.47 39.39
CA GLU A 85 24.27 24.37 38.72
C GLU A 85 25.14 23.13 38.56
N ILE A 86 26.42 23.30 38.26
CA ILE A 86 27.40 22.20 38.17
C ILE A 86 27.54 21.52 39.55
N ILE A 87 27.55 22.28 40.64
CA ILE A 87 27.62 21.73 42.01
C ILE A 87 26.35 20.94 42.36
N LYS A 88 25.15 21.41 41.95
CA LYS A 88 23.89 20.66 42.15
C LYS A 88 23.86 19.35 41.38
N ASP A 89 24.33 19.34 40.13
CA ASP A 89 24.30 18.12 39.30
C ASP A 89 25.36 17.08 39.73
N LEU A 90 26.49 17.53 40.29
CA LEU A 90 27.46 16.65 40.96
C LEU A 90 26.93 16.07 42.28
N GLN A 91 26.15 16.83 43.05
CA GLN A 91 25.48 16.34 44.26
C GLN A 91 24.35 15.34 43.95
N SER A 92 23.59 15.53 42.86
CA SER A 92 22.54 14.59 42.46
C SER A 92 23.12 13.23 42.07
N LYS A 93 24.20 13.21 41.27
CA LYS A 93 24.91 11.98 40.86
C LYS A 93 25.50 11.22 42.04
N LYS A 94 26.11 11.94 43.00
CA LYS A 94 26.70 11.29 44.19
C LYS A 94 25.66 10.63 45.10
N ASN A 95 24.45 11.20 45.20
CA ASN A 95 23.34 10.58 45.94
C ASN A 95 22.80 9.33 45.23
N LEU A 96 22.78 9.31 43.89
CA LEU A 96 22.35 8.15 43.10
C LEU A 96 23.34 6.98 43.22
N GLU A 97 24.65 7.25 43.22
CA GLU A 97 25.68 6.22 43.44
C GLU A 97 25.57 5.59 44.84
N GLU A 98 25.28 6.38 45.89
CA GLU A 98 25.02 5.87 47.24
C GLU A 98 23.73 5.03 47.35
N GLU A 99 22.68 5.32 46.58
CA GLU A 99 21.48 4.48 46.53
C GLU A 99 21.76 3.15 45.81
N GLU A 100 22.57 3.16 44.75
CA GLU A 100 22.91 1.95 43.99
C GLU A 100 23.79 0.98 44.82
N GLU A 101 24.72 1.48 45.64
CA GLU A 101 25.46 0.64 46.60
C GLU A 101 24.56 0.05 47.70
N LYS A 102 23.58 0.81 48.22
CA LYS A 102 22.61 0.31 49.21
C LYS A 102 21.75 -0.82 48.62
N LEU A 103 21.28 -0.69 47.38
CA LEU A 103 20.56 -1.77 46.68
C LEU A 103 21.44 -3.01 46.47
N LYS A 104 22.68 -2.84 45.98
CA LYS A 104 23.62 -3.97 45.78
C LYS A 104 23.91 -4.70 47.10
N THR A 105 24.10 -3.96 48.19
CA THR A 105 24.32 -4.54 49.53
C THR A 105 23.10 -5.32 50.03
N SER A 106 21.89 -4.83 49.79
CA SER A 106 20.65 -5.55 50.14
C SER A 106 20.45 -6.85 49.34
N LEU A 107 20.83 -6.87 48.05
CA LEU A 107 20.76 -8.08 47.21
C LEU A 107 21.76 -9.17 47.64
N ILE A 108 22.94 -8.76 48.11
CA ILE A 108 23.97 -9.70 48.60
C ILE A 108 23.49 -10.36 49.90
N LEU A 109 22.89 -9.59 50.81
CA LEU A 109 22.32 -10.11 52.05
C LEU A 109 21.16 -11.08 51.80
N SER A 110 20.24 -10.78 50.86
CA SER A 110 19.14 -11.69 50.54
C SER A 110 19.60 -13.02 49.93
N ASN A 111 20.71 -13.02 49.18
CA ASN A 111 21.23 -14.25 48.58
C ASN A 111 21.95 -15.15 49.60
N GLN A 112 22.61 -14.56 50.61
CA GLN A 112 23.25 -15.33 51.70
C GLN A 112 22.23 -16.04 52.62
N GLU A 113 21.03 -15.48 52.81
CA GLU A 113 19.93 -16.17 53.51
C GLU A 113 19.33 -17.34 52.71
N ILE A 114 19.47 -17.36 51.38
CA ILE A 114 18.96 -18.44 50.53
C ILE A 114 19.94 -19.63 50.55
N GLU A 115 21.25 -19.40 50.40
CA GLU A 115 22.26 -20.47 50.40
C GLU A 115 22.31 -21.24 51.74
N THR A 116 22.09 -20.56 52.88
CA THR A 116 22.05 -21.21 54.21
C THR A 116 20.84 -22.12 54.45
N ASN A 117 19.79 -22.06 53.61
CA ASN A 117 18.59 -22.88 53.74
C ASN A 117 18.61 -24.17 52.90
N GLU A 118 19.42 -24.25 51.83
CA GLU A 118 19.47 -25.45 50.97
C GLU A 118 20.36 -26.58 51.50
N GLU A 119 21.37 -26.29 52.34
CA GLU A 119 22.26 -27.32 52.90
C GLU A 119 21.58 -28.20 53.98
N ASN A 120 20.48 -27.76 54.58
CA ASN A 120 19.86 -28.43 55.73
C ASN A 120 18.83 -29.54 55.41
N GLN A 121 18.65 -29.96 54.14
CA GLN A 121 17.69 -31.01 53.75
C GLN A 121 18.26 -32.23 53.02
N LYS A 122 19.56 -32.54 53.15
CA LYS A 122 20.18 -33.75 52.57
C LYS A 122 20.85 -34.71 53.56
N THR A 123 20.08 -35.17 54.55
CA THR A 123 20.27 -36.43 55.32
C THR A 123 18.89 -36.85 55.87
N ASN A 124 18.41 -38.11 55.89
CA ASN A 124 19.01 -39.42 55.61
C ASN A 124 17.92 -40.48 55.24
N THR A 125 18.32 -41.51 54.47
CA THR A 125 17.86 -42.94 54.48
C THR A 125 16.35 -43.28 54.41
N THR A 126 15.75 -43.86 53.34
CA THR A 126 15.88 -45.19 52.66
C THR A 126 15.04 -46.38 53.19
N ASN A 127 14.26 -46.97 52.25
CA ASN A 127 13.83 -48.39 52.12
C ASN A 127 12.79 -49.04 53.06
N LYS A 128 11.57 -49.32 52.53
CA LYS A 128 11.10 -50.68 52.09
C LYS A 128 9.60 -50.73 51.70
N GLU A 129 9.30 -51.48 50.63
CA GLU A 129 7.97 -52.03 50.29
C GLU A 129 7.79 -53.46 50.88
N PRO A 130 6.68 -54.21 50.66
CA PRO A 130 5.30 -53.86 50.28
C PRO A 130 4.20 -54.46 51.23
N THR A 131 2.93 -54.39 50.80
CA THR A 131 1.76 -55.31 51.04
C THR A 131 0.56 -54.88 51.92
N GLU A 132 -0.63 -54.99 51.28
CA GLU A 132 -1.95 -55.39 51.79
C GLU A 132 -2.63 -54.65 52.98
N ARG A 133 -3.81 -54.09 52.65
CA ARG A 133 -5.03 -53.91 53.49
C ARG A 133 -5.04 -52.92 54.67
N ILE A 134 -5.46 -51.68 54.38
CA ILE A 134 -6.60 -51.06 55.11
C ILE A 134 -7.62 -50.51 54.09
N PHE A 135 -8.38 -51.43 53.49
CA PHE A 135 -9.53 -51.13 52.66
C PHE A 135 -10.74 -50.84 53.55
N THR A 136 -10.86 -49.63 54.12
CA THR A 136 -12.09 -49.19 54.87
C THR A 136 -12.23 -47.69 55.19
N LYS A 137 -11.37 -46.79 54.68
CA LYS A 137 -11.45 -45.33 54.99
C LYS A 137 -11.56 -44.37 53.80
N ARG A 138 -11.87 -44.85 52.59
CA ARG A 138 -12.09 -44.01 51.38
C ARG A 138 -13.53 -43.95 50.85
N ILE A 139 -14.54 -44.45 51.58
CA ILE A 139 -15.97 -44.42 51.17
C ILE A 139 -16.81 -43.60 52.15
N ARG A 140 -16.39 -42.36 52.44
CA ARG A 140 -17.23 -41.37 53.16
C ARG A 140 -17.04 -39.91 52.74
N ILE A 141 -16.28 -39.65 51.67
CA ILE A 141 -16.13 -38.33 51.03
C ILE A 141 -16.57 -38.44 49.55
N LEU A 142 -17.66 -39.18 49.31
CA LEU A 142 -18.28 -39.39 47.99
C LEU A 142 -19.76 -38.99 47.95
N PHE A 143 -20.26 -38.29 48.98
CA PHE A 143 -21.67 -37.89 49.12
C PHE A 143 -21.88 -36.41 49.51
N TYR A 144 -20.85 -35.55 49.37
CA TYR A 144 -20.95 -34.11 49.67
C TYR A 144 -20.47 -33.16 48.55
N SER A 145 -20.09 -33.68 47.37
CA SER A 145 -19.63 -32.88 46.23
C SER A 145 -20.64 -32.76 45.08
N THR A 146 -21.68 -33.60 45.04
CA THR A 146 -22.69 -33.64 43.97
C THR A 146 -23.50 -32.34 43.76
N PRO A 147 -23.88 -31.55 44.79
CA PRO A 147 -24.53 -30.26 44.57
C PRO A 147 -23.53 -29.13 44.23
N PHE A 148 -22.22 -29.34 44.36
CA PHE A 148 -21.20 -28.34 44.10
C PHE A 148 -20.77 -28.34 42.63
N ILE A 149 -20.55 -29.52 42.05
CA ILE A 149 -20.21 -29.66 40.62
C ILE A 149 -21.36 -29.17 39.74
N ILE A 150 -22.61 -29.52 40.06
CA ILE A 150 -23.78 -29.03 39.30
C ILE A 150 -23.93 -27.50 39.43
N LYS A 151 -23.65 -26.92 40.60
CA LYS A 151 -23.64 -25.44 40.78
C LYS A 151 -22.51 -24.77 40.03
N ILE A 152 -21.31 -25.34 39.99
CA ILE A 152 -20.18 -24.82 39.20
C ILE A 152 -20.49 -24.92 37.71
N SER A 153 -20.99 -26.06 37.22
CA SER A 153 -21.41 -26.18 35.82
C SER A 153 -22.52 -25.17 35.47
N PHE A 154 -23.49 -24.95 36.36
CA PHE A 154 -24.54 -23.94 36.14
C PHE A 154 -24.00 -22.50 36.19
N PHE A 155 -23.07 -22.17 37.09
CA PHE A 155 -22.42 -20.85 37.16
C PHE A 155 -21.46 -20.59 36.00
N ILE A 156 -20.75 -21.61 35.52
CA ILE A 156 -19.93 -21.53 34.30
C ILE A 156 -20.83 -21.34 33.08
N PHE A 157 -21.94 -22.09 32.98
CA PHE A 157 -22.89 -21.94 31.87
C PHE A 157 -23.58 -20.57 31.88
N LEU A 158 -23.93 -20.05 33.07
CA LEU A 158 -24.50 -18.71 33.24
C LEU A 158 -23.46 -17.61 32.95
N SER A 159 -22.20 -17.79 33.38
CA SER A 159 -21.10 -16.86 33.10
C SER A 159 -20.73 -16.85 31.62
N PHE A 160 -20.65 -18.02 30.95
CA PHE A 160 -20.47 -18.09 29.50
C PHE A 160 -21.66 -17.49 28.75
N GLY A 161 -22.90 -17.74 29.21
CA GLY A 161 -24.09 -17.08 28.68
C GLY A 161 -24.02 -15.56 28.74
N CYS A 162 -23.57 -15.00 29.88
CA CYS A 162 -23.34 -13.56 30.01
C CYS A 162 -22.16 -13.07 29.17
N ILE A 163 -21.03 -13.79 29.11
CA ILE A 163 -19.84 -13.38 28.34
C ILE A 163 -20.10 -13.33 26.82
N PHE A 164 -20.97 -14.20 26.29
CA PHE A 164 -21.25 -14.26 24.85
C PHE A 164 -22.49 -13.44 24.40
N LEU A 165 -23.44 -13.12 25.28
CA LEU A 165 -24.62 -12.31 24.93
C LEU A 165 -24.52 -10.83 25.35
N TYR A 166 -23.63 -10.48 26.28
CA TYR A 166 -23.48 -9.11 26.80
C TYR A 166 -22.53 -8.16 26.04
N PRO A 167 -21.63 -8.57 25.10
CA PRO A 167 -20.81 -7.63 24.32
C PRO A 167 -21.61 -6.68 23.40
N VAL A 168 -22.93 -6.82 23.36
CA VAL A 168 -23.84 -5.98 22.55
C VAL A 168 -24.25 -4.69 23.29
N PHE A 169 -24.00 -4.55 24.61
CA PHE A 169 -24.67 -3.50 25.39
C PHE A 169 -23.85 -2.66 26.40
N PHE A 170 -22.61 -3.00 26.82
CA PHE A 170 -21.95 -2.24 27.91
C PHE A 170 -20.44 -2.00 27.79
N ASP A 171 -20.05 -0.87 28.40
CA ASP A 171 -18.74 -0.20 28.52
C ASP A 171 -17.48 -1.10 28.59
N ALA A 172 -16.52 -0.82 27.70
CA ALA A 172 -15.22 -1.49 27.61
C ALA A 172 -14.38 -1.35 28.89
N ASN A 173 -14.49 -0.22 29.61
CA ASN A 173 -13.69 0.06 30.80
C ASN A 173 -14.00 -0.86 31.98
N ALA A 174 -15.28 -1.14 32.19
CA ALA A 174 -15.73 -2.09 33.20
C ALA A 174 -15.22 -3.51 32.89
N THR A 175 -15.01 -3.84 31.61
CA THR A 175 -14.49 -5.13 31.16
C THR A 175 -12.99 -5.26 31.43
N VAL A 176 -12.19 -4.26 31.04
CA VAL A 176 -10.73 -4.25 31.30
C VAL A 176 -10.44 -4.28 32.81
N LYS A 177 -11.18 -3.51 33.61
CA LYS A 177 -11.03 -3.51 35.07
C LYS A 177 -11.27 -4.89 35.69
N ARG A 178 -12.32 -5.61 35.26
CA ARG A 178 -12.61 -6.96 35.78
C ARG A 178 -11.64 -8.04 35.30
N ILE A 179 -10.95 -7.83 34.18
CA ILE A 179 -9.88 -8.75 33.74
C ILE A 179 -8.64 -8.61 34.64
N LYS A 180 -8.31 -7.39 35.10
CA LYS A 180 -7.24 -7.14 36.09
C LYS A 180 -7.48 -7.91 37.39
N ASP A 181 -8.74 -7.96 37.85
CA ASP A 181 -9.12 -8.62 39.10
C ASP A 181 -9.03 -10.16 39.04
N VAL A 182 -8.89 -10.76 37.85
CA VAL A 182 -8.92 -12.23 37.65
C VAL A 182 -7.57 -12.80 37.17
N PHE A 183 -6.75 -12.03 36.44
CA PHE A 183 -5.47 -12.50 35.89
C PHE A 183 -4.31 -11.55 36.26
N PRO A 184 -3.58 -11.79 37.37
CA PRO A 184 -2.62 -10.83 37.93
C PRO A 184 -1.21 -10.83 37.31
N TYR A 185 -0.97 -11.52 36.17
CA TYR A 185 0.34 -11.54 35.50
C TYR A 185 0.28 -10.94 34.08
N PRO A 186 1.27 -10.12 33.68
CA PRO A 186 1.20 -9.33 32.45
C PRO A 186 1.48 -10.16 31.20
N SER A 187 0.41 -10.65 30.55
CA SER A 187 0.48 -11.24 29.22
C SER A 187 0.43 -10.17 28.12
N THR A 188 0.92 -10.47 26.92
CA THR A 188 0.84 -9.56 25.75
C THR A 188 -0.61 -9.14 25.46
N LEU A 189 -1.58 -10.03 25.68
CA LEU A 189 -3.01 -9.78 25.49
C LEU A 189 -3.54 -8.64 26.38
N TYR A 190 -3.02 -8.52 27.60
CA TYR A 190 -3.40 -7.47 28.53
C TYR A 190 -3.01 -6.08 28.01
N LYS A 191 -1.78 -5.92 27.51
CA LYS A 191 -1.31 -4.65 26.91
C LYS A 191 -2.11 -4.28 25.67
N ILE A 192 -2.52 -5.25 24.85
CA ILE A 192 -3.41 -5.00 23.69
C ILE A 192 -4.76 -4.47 24.17
N LEU A 193 -5.36 -5.09 25.18
CA LEU A 193 -6.68 -4.70 25.69
C LEU A 193 -6.67 -3.33 26.38
N GLU A 194 -5.62 -3.00 27.15
CA GLU A 194 -5.43 -1.63 27.66
C GLU A 194 -5.27 -0.63 26.52
N THR A 195 -4.40 -0.90 25.54
CA THR A 195 -4.19 0.02 24.41
C THR A 195 -5.50 0.27 23.64
N LEU A 196 -6.34 -0.75 23.47
CA LEU A 196 -7.64 -0.62 22.81
C LEU A 196 -8.68 0.13 23.66
N SER A 197 -8.70 -0.05 24.99
CA SER A 197 -9.58 0.75 25.85
C SER A 197 -9.12 2.20 25.99
N ASP A 198 -7.81 2.44 25.99
CA ASP A 198 -7.23 3.78 26.07
C ASP A 198 -7.47 4.56 24.76
N LEU A 199 -7.50 3.88 23.61
CA LEU A 199 -7.94 4.46 22.33
C LEU A 199 -9.42 4.87 22.36
N ASP A 200 -10.30 4.01 22.87
CA ASP A 200 -11.75 4.27 22.95
C ASP A 200 -12.07 5.37 24.00
N ASN A 201 -11.34 5.40 25.11
CA ASN A 201 -11.39 6.48 26.10
C ASN A 201 -10.82 7.78 25.57
N SER A 202 -9.72 7.74 24.82
CA SER A 202 -9.13 8.93 24.21
C SER A 202 -10.14 9.58 23.27
N TYR A 203 -10.83 8.80 22.43
CA TYR A 203 -11.91 9.29 21.56
C TYR A 203 -13.05 10.01 22.34
N ASN A 204 -13.50 9.41 23.43
CA ASN A 204 -14.59 9.96 24.27
C ASN A 204 -14.14 11.12 25.20
N THR A 205 -12.86 11.19 25.55
CA THR A 205 -12.30 12.26 26.41
C THR A 205 -11.86 13.47 25.59
N PHE A 206 -11.29 13.24 24.41
CA PHE A 206 -10.88 14.27 23.45
C PHE A 206 -12.07 15.13 22.99
N THR A 207 -13.22 14.50 22.73
CA THR A 207 -14.48 15.18 22.39
C THR A 207 -15.10 15.97 23.55
N ALA A 208 -14.73 15.69 24.80
CA ALA A 208 -15.22 16.40 25.98
C ALA A 208 -14.29 17.53 26.46
N GLN A 209 -13.00 17.47 26.17
CA GLN A 209 -11.98 18.35 26.78
C GLN A 209 -11.53 19.52 25.89
N PHE A 210 -11.74 19.46 24.58
CA PHE A 210 -11.46 20.55 23.65
C PHE A 210 -12.77 21.06 23.03
N GLY A 211 -13.14 22.30 23.39
CA GLY A 211 -14.48 22.85 23.11
C GLY A 211 -14.82 22.97 21.62
N THR A 212 -16.12 22.85 21.32
CA THR A 212 -16.78 22.94 19.99
C THR A 212 -15.94 22.40 18.82
N PRO A 213 -16.20 21.19 18.29
CA PRO A 213 -15.46 20.69 17.15
C PRO A 213 -15.53 21.69 16.00
N SER A 214 -14.37 21.97 15.39
CA SER A 214 -14.33 22.73 14.15
C SER A 214 -15.23 22.03 13.14
N LYS A 215 -16.16 22.78 12.52
CA LYS A 215 -17.12 22.26 11.55
C LYS A 215 -16.45 21.35 10.54
N SER A 216 -17.11 20.24 10.20
CA SER A 216 -16.56 19.28 9.25
C SER A 216 -16.43 19.92 7.85
N PRO A 217 -15.47 19.50 7.01
CA PRO A 217 -15.41 19.90 5.60
C PRO A 217 -16.76 19.83 4.86
N GLY A 218 -17.54 18.78 5.15
CA GLY A 218 -18.91 18.57 4.68
C GLY A 218 -19.87 19.66 5.14
N GLU A 219 -19.94 19.90 6.44
CA GLU A 219 -20.78 20.95 7.05
C GLU A 219 -20.44 22.33 6.48
N VAL A 220 -19.15 22.70 6.43
CA VAL A 220 -18.67 23.99 5.92
C VAL A 220 -19.08 24.24 4.46
N LEU A 221 -19.06 23.20 3.62
CA LEU A 221 -19.48 23.31 2.22
C LEU A 221 -21.00 23.20 2.06
N ALA A 222 -21.68 22.42 2.90
CA ALA A 222 -23.14 22.34 2.93
C ALA A 222 -23.77 23.69 3.32
N GLU A 223 -23.20 24.42 4.28
CA GLU A 223 -23.63 25.80 4.62
C GLU A 223 -23.41 26.78 3.47
N LYS A 224 -22.35 26.58 2.69
CA LYS A 224 -22.06 27.35 1.46
C LYS A 224 -22.89 26.91 0.24
N GLY A 225 -23.85 25.99 0.42
CA GLY A 225 -24.77 25.54 -0.61
C GLY A 225 -24.29 24.36 -1.47
N ALA A 226 -23.14 23.74 -1.19
CA ALA A 226 -22.71 22.53 -1.89
C ALA A 226 -23.68 21.37 -1.60
N ARG A 227 -24.08 20.64 -2.64
CA ARG A 227 -24.97 19.48 -2.55
C ARG A 227 -24.48 18.38 -3.49
N ALA A 228 -24.81 17.13 -3.19
CA ALA A 228 -24.43 15.97 -3.99
C ALA A 228 -24.82 16.17 -5.46
N HIS A 229 -23.83 16.21 -6.35
CA HIS A 229 -24.06 16.43 -7.78
C HIS A 229 -23.97 15.12 -8.55
N SER A 230 -22.77 14.55 -8.69
CA SER A 230 -22.53 13.33 -9.48
C SER A 230 -22.47 12.12 -8.55
N PRO A 231 -23.00 10.94 -8.94
CA PRO A 231 -22.83 9.72 -8.15
C PRO A 231 -21.35 9.37 -8.00
N ILE A 232 -20.99 8.77 -6.87
CA ILE A 232 -19.62 8.38 -6.52
C ILE A 232 -19.54 6.86 -6.41
N ILE A 233 -18.53 6.27 -7.05
CA ILE A 233 -18.12 4.88 -6.78
C ILE A 233 -16.71 4.89 -6.21
N ILE A 234 -16.58 4.37 -4.99
CA ILE A 234 -15.31 4.18 -4.28
C ILE A 234 -14.64 2.89 -4.76
N ILE A 235 -13.38 2.98 -5.18
CA ILE A 235 -12.50 1.86 -5.53
C ILE A 235 -11.38 1.79 -4.46
N PRO A 236 -11.49 0.89 -3.48
CA PRO A 236 -10.63 0.86 -2.29
C PRO A 236 -9.17 0.46 -2.58
N GLY A 237 -8.26 0.80 -1.65
CA GLY A 237 -6.86 0.42 -1.68
C GLY A 237 -6.58 -1.02 -1.20
N ILE A 238 -5.31 -1.41 -1.17
CA ILE A 238 -4.89 -2.70 -0.60
C ILE A 238 -5.26 -2.75 0.89
N ILE A 239 -5.55 -3.94 1.42
CA ILE A 239 -5.99 -4.22 2.81
C ILE A 239 -7.22 -3.44 3.32
N SER A 240 -7.82 -2.55 2.52
CA SER A 240 -8.81 -1.58 3.00
C SER A 240 -10.27 -2.04 2.96
N THR A 241 -10.53 -3.26 2.50
CA THR A 241 -11.83 -3.94 2.62
C THR A 241 -11.70 -5.24 3.41
N THR A 242 -12.72 -5.55 4.21
CA THR A 242 -12.77 -6.81 4.96
C THR A 242 -12.95 -8.02 4.04
N LEU A 243 -12.30 -9.14 4.37
CA LEU A 243 -12.39 -10.39 3.61
C LEU A 243 -13.10 -11.47 4.46
N GLU A 244 -14.00 -12.21 3.83
CA GLU A 244 -14.85 -13.23 4.44
C GLU A 244 -14.51 -14.64 3.94
N LEU A 245 -14.51 -15.60 4.86
CA LEU A 245 -14.33 -17.02 4.52
C LEU A 245 -15.65 -17.64 4.05
N TRP A 246 -15.65 -18.20 2.84
CA TRP A 246 -16.80 -18.89 2.24
C TRP A 246 -16.62 -20.41 2.14
N LYS A 247 -15.39 -20.89 2.26
CA LYS A 247 -15.04 -22.31 2.39
C LYS A 247 -13.62 -22.36 2.95
N GLY A 248 -13.39 -23.24 3.92
CA GLY A 248 -12.07 -23.41 4.51
C GLY A 248 -11.61 -24.86 4.57
N LEU A 249 -10.45 -25.05 5.18
CA LEU A 249 -9.86 -26.36 5.50
C LEU A 249 -10.61 -27.01 6.67
N GLU A 250 -10.40 -28.31 6.87
CA GLU A 250 -10.94 -29.04 8.01
C GLU A 250 -10.56 -28.38 9.35
N GLY A 251 -11.51 -28.32 10.29
CA GLY A 251 -11.35 -27.59 11.56
C GLY A 251 -11.62 -26.08 11.49
N SER A 252 -11.73 -25.48 10.30
CA SER A 252 -12.00 -24.03 10.15
C SER A 252 -13.48 -23.66 9.97
N ASP A 253 -14.40 -24.63 10.00
CA ASP A 253 -15.85 -24.41 9.75
C ASP A 253 -16.48 -23.36 10.67
N SER A 254 -15.97 -23.22 11.90
CA SER A 254 -16.35 -22.18 12.86
C SER A 254 -16.06 -20.75 12.41
N HIS A 255 -15.33 -20.57 11.31
CA HIS A 255 -15.01 -19.29 10.66
C HIS A 255 -15.83 -19.03 9.38
N PHE A 256 -16.75 -19.92 8.98
CA PHE A 256 -17.62 -19.70 7.83
C PHE A 256 -18.40 -18.38 7.96
N ARG A 257 -18.38 -17.58 6.88
CA ARG A 257 -18.95 -16.22 6.75
C ARG A 257 -18.37 -15.17 7.72
N LYS A 258 -17.37 -15.49 8.54
CA LYS A 258 -16.68 -14.52 9.40
C LYS A 258 -15.63 -13.73 8.60
N LYS A 259 -15.37 -12.51 9.05
CA LYS A 259 -14.38 -11.59 8.48
C LYS A 259 -12.96 -11.99 8.91
N ILE A 260 -12.32 -12.86 8.14
CA ILE A 260 -10.93 -13.32 8.37
C ILE A 260 -9.88 -12.24 8.08
N TRP A 261 -10.27 -11.11 7.49
CA TRP A 261 -9.49 -9.88 7.45
C TRP A 261 -10.33 -8.70 7.96
N GLY A 262 -9.74 -7.83 8.78
CA GLY A 262 -10.37 -6.61 9.27
C GLY A 262 -11.55 -6.85 10.21
N SER A 263 -11.35 -7.66 11.26
CA SER A 263 -12.31 -7.79 12.36
C SER A 263 -11.66 -8.45 13.59
N PHE A 264 -12.38 -8.52 14.71
CA PHE A 264 -11.99 -9.36 15.85
C PHE A 264 -11.97 -10.87 15.52
N ASP A 265 -12.71 -11.35 14.52
CA ASP A 265 -12.68 -12.77 14.15
C ASP A 265 -11.38 -13.14 13.42
N MET A 266 -10.75 -12.20 12.70
CA MET A 266 -9.37 -12.33 12.22
C MET A 266 -8.42 -12.56 13.40
N LEU A 267 -8.50 -11.72 14.43
CA LEU A 267 -7.61 -11.82 15.61
C LEU A 267 -7.80 -13.15 16.35
N LYS A 268 -9.06 -13.57 16.56
CA LYS A 268 -9.37 -14.89 17.15
C LYS A 268 -8.82 -16.03 16.32
N PHE A 269 -8.96 -15.97 14.98
CA PHE A 269 -8.46 -17.02 14.10
C PHE A 269 -6.93 -17.11 14.17
N ILE A 270 -6.21 -15.98 14.05
CA ILE A 270 -4.74 -15.98 14.11
C ILE A 270 -4.22 -16.48 15.47
N LEU A 271 -4.85 -16.09 16.58
CA LEU A 271 -4.48 -16.54 17.91
C LEU A 271 -4.82 -18.02 18.17
N SER A 272 -5.84 -18.57 17.50
CA SER A 272 -6.23 -19.98 17.65
C SER A 272 -5.39 -20.90 16.77
N ASP A 273 -5.16 -20.50 15.51
CA ASP A 273 -4.36 -21.23 14.53
C ASP A 273 -3.80 -20.28 13.46
N LYS A 274 -2.64 -19.68 13.77
CA LYS A 274 -1.89 -18.80 12.85
C LYS A 274 -1.61 -19.50 11.51
N LYS A 275 -1.25 -20.79 11.53
CA LYS A 275 -0.86 -21.52 10.32
C LYS A 275 -2.07 -21.69 9.40
N SER A 276 -3.21 -22.14 9.92
CA SER A 276 -4.45 -22.25 9.16
C SER A 276 -4.88 -20.88 8.63
N TRP A 277 -4.80 -19.81 9.43
CA TRP A 277 -5.10 -18.46 8.92
C TRP A 277 -4.18 -18.06 7.74
N CYS A 278 -2.87 -18.31 7.83
CA CYS A 278 -1.93 -18.09 6.72
C CYS A 278 -2.30 -18.93 5.48
N ASP A 279 -2.66 -20.20 5.68
CA ASP A 279 -3.07 -21.12 4.61
C ASP A 279 -4.38 -20.66 3.93
N HIS A 280 -5.29 -19.99 4.64
CA HIS A 280 -6.48 -19.37 4.06
C HIS A 280 -6.19 -18.06 3.32
N MET A 281 -5.16 -17.32 3.73
CA MET A 281 -4.83 -16.01 3.18
C MET A 281 -3.84 -16.06 2.01
N ARG A 282 -3.08 -17.15 1.85
CA ARG A 282 -2.18 -17.37 0.69
C ARG A 282 -2.96 -17.50 -0.63
N LEU A 283 -2.26 -17.32 -1.74
CA LEU A 283 -2.80 -17.57 -3.08
C LEU A 283 -1.90 -18.55 -3.86
N GLU A 284 -2.50 -19.61 -4.39
CA GLU A 284 -1.87 -20.57 -5.28
C GLU A 284 -2.18 -20.17 -6.73
N ASN A 285 -1.13 -20.01 -7.55
CA ASN A 285 -1.22 -19.62 -8.95
C ASN A 285 -2.08 -18.37 -9.25
N GLY A 286 -2.23 -17.50 -8.23
CA GLY A 286 -2.96 -16.23 -8.29
C GLY A 286 -4.40 -16.31 -7.79
N LEU A 287 -4.85 -17.48 -7.30
CA LEU A 287 -6.22 -17.75 -6.86
C LEU A 287 -6.24 -18.41 -5.47
N ASP A 288 -7.44 -18.59 -4.89
CA ASP A 288 -7.58 -19.30 -3.61
C ASP A 288 -7.10 -20.77 -3.76
N PRO A 289 -6.37 -21.33 -2.76
CA PRO A 289 -5.98 -22.73 -2.74
C PRO A 289 -7.15 -23.72 -2.87
N LYS A 290 -6.87 -24.93 -3.34
CA LYS A 290 -7.91 -25.97 -3.47
C LYS A 290 -8.54 -26.27 -2.11
N GLY A 291 -9.86 -26.07 -2.03
CA GLY A 291 -10.64 -26.29 -0.80
C GLY A 291 -10.96 -24.99 -0.06
N ILE A 292 -10.23 -23.91 -0.32
CA ILE A 292 -10.44 -22.60 0.28
C ILE A 292 -11.25 -21.70 -0.67
N LYS A 293 -12.04 -20.78 -0.10
CA LYS A 293 -12.74 -19.73 -0.84
C LYS A 293 -12.86 -18.50 0.05
N VAL A 294 -12.20 -17.40 -0.33
CA VAL A 294 -12.21 -16.12 0.41
C VAL A 294 -12.73 -15.02 -0.52
N ARG A 295 -13.63 -14.15 -0.05
CA ARG A 295 -14.23 -13.08 -0.87
C ARG A 295 -14.32 -11.78 -0.09
N ALA A 296 -14.27 -10.65 -0.80
CA ALA A 296 -14.48 -9.34 -0.17
C ALA A 296 -15.92 -9.19 0.35
N SER A 297 -16.05 -8.66 1.57
CA SER A 297 -17.30 -8.11 2.09
C SER A 297 -17.79 -6.98 1.17
N GLN A 298 -19.11 -6.77 1.11
CA GLN A 298 -19.75 -5.81 0.20
C GLN A 298 -20.42 -4.65 0.97
N GLY A 299 -20.57 -3.50 0.32
CA GLY A 299 -21.22 -2.29 0.87
C GLY A 299 -20.29 -1.43 1.73
N LEU A 300 -20.70 -0.18 2.03
CA LEU A 300 -19.86 0.83 2.69
C LEU A 300 -19.18 0.33 4.00
N GLY A 301 -19.93 -0.37 4.86
CA GLY A 301 -19.45 -1.00 6.10
C GLY A 301 -18.43 -2.13 5.93
N ALA A 302 -18.00 -2.46 4.71
CA ALA A 302 -16.82 -3.27 4.44
C ALA A 302 -15.50 -2.48 4.55
N SER A 303 -15.56 -1.13 4.60
CA SER A 303 -14.38 -0.25 4.54
C SER A 303 -14.43 1.00 5.44
N ASP A 304 -15.50 1.20 6.22
CA ASP A 304 -15.59 2.30 7.19
C ASP A 304 -14.46 2.23 8.23
N PHE A 305 -14.27 1.05 8.82
CA PHE A 305 -13.27 0.74 9.84
C PHE A 305 -12.66 -0.65 9.58
N LEU A 306 -11.34 -0.77 9.77
CA LEU A 306 -10.64 -2.06 9.66
C LEU A 306 -10.70 -2.85 10.97
N LEU A 307 -10.60 -2.13 12.08
CA LEU A 307 -10.78 -2.57 13.47
C LEU A 307 -11.41 -1.37 14.22
N PRO A 308 -12.05 -1.56 15.38
CA PRO A 308 -12.52 -0.42 16.19
C PRO A 308 -11.39 0.57 16.46
N GLY A 309 -11.69 1.87 16.37
CA GLY A 309 -10.69 2.95 16.43
C GLY A 309 -9.87 3.18 15.15
N TYR A 310 -9.76 2.21 14.24
CA TYR A 310 -9.02 2.34 12.99
C TYR A 310 -9.95 2.60 11.80
N TRP A 311 -10.23 3.89 11.54
CA TRP A 311 -11.01 4.35 10.39
C TRP A 311 -10.21 4.25 9.09
N ILE A 312 -10.91 4.01 7.98
CA ILE A 312 -10.35 4.16 6.63
C ILE A 312 -11.21 5.14 5.83
N TRP A 313 -12.41 4.75 5.42
CA TRP A 313 -13.28 5.61 4.60
C TRP A 313 -14.33 6.40 5.39
N SER A 314 -14.54 6.08 6.68
CA SER A 314 -15.64 6.66 7.45
C SER A 314 -15.59 8.19 7.55
N LYS A 315 -14.40 8.81 7.67
CA LYS A 315 -14.26 10.28 7.63
C LYS A 315 -14.74 10.89 6.30
N ILE A 316 -14.40 10.30 5.16
CA ILE A 316 -14.88 10.76 3.84
C ILE A 316 -16.38 10.55 3.70
N ILE A 317 -16.89 9.37 4.08
CA ILE A 317 -18.30 9.02 3.96
C ILE A 317 -19.18 9.93 4.82
N GLN A 318 -18.76 10.24 6.06
CA GLN A 318 -19.44 11.23 6.93
C GLN A 318 -19.49 12.61 6.27
N ASN A 319 -18.37 13.11 5.76
CA ASN A 319 -18.30 14.42 5.12
C ASN A 319 -19.10 14.50 3.80
N LEU A 320 -19.20 13.39 3.06
CA LEU A 320 -20.07 13.28 1.90
C LEU A 320 -21.56 13.26 2.30
N ALA A 321 -21.91 12.64 3.43
CA ALA A 321 -23.29 12.61 3.91
C ALA A 321 -23.84 14.01 4.24
N GLU A 322 -23.01 14.92 4.79
CA GLU A 322 -23.40 16.31 5.08
C GLU A 322 -23.85 17.09 3.83
N VAL A 323 -23.30 16.79 2.65
CA VAL A 323 -23.73 17.38 1.37
C VAL A 323 -24.80 16.57 0.65
N GLY A 324 -25.31 15.48 1.24
CA GLY A 324 -26.43 14.68 0.73
C GLY A 324 -26.03 13.43 -0.08
N TYR A 325 -24.89 12.82 0.21
CA TYR A 325 -24.58 11.48 -0.30
C TYR A 325 -25.08 10.37 0.63
N ASP A 326 -25.66 9.32 0.05
CA ASP A 326 -26.13 8.12 0.73
C ASP A 326 -26.06 6.89 -0.22
N TYR A 327 -26.57 5.74 0.20
CA TYR A 327 -26.58 4.51 -0.62
C TYR A 327 -27.27 4.62 -1.99
N THR A 328 -28.02 5.70 -2.28
CA THR A 328 -28.66 5.93 -3.59
C THR A 328 -27.73 6.60 -4.61
N ASN A 329 -26.65 7.24 -4.17
CA ASN A 329 -25.71 7.98 -5.03
C ASN A 329 -24.22 7.78 -4.64
N LEU A 330 -23.92 6.99 -3.60
CA LEU A 330 -22.58 6.61 -3.15
C LEU A 330 -22.49 5.08 -3.00
N HIS A 331 -21.47 4.47 -3.62
CA HIS A 331 -21.23 3.03 -3.57
C HIS A 331 -19.76 2.69 -3.32
N LEU A 332 -19.50 1.51 -2.75
CA LEU A 332 -18.16 0.93 -2.60
C LEU A 332 -18.06 -0.33 -3.47
N SER A 333 -17.26 -0.25 -4.54
CA SER A 333 -16.96 -1.40 -5.39
C SER A 333 -15.80 -2.22 -4.78
N SER A 334 -16.15 -2.97 -3.74
CA SER A 334 -15.23 -3.80 -2.95
C SER A 334 -14.71 -5.01 -3.73
N PHE A 335 -13.39 -5.26 -3.66
CA PHE A 335 -12.72 -6.39 -4.30
C PHE A 335 -11.73 -7.11 -3.37
N ASP A 336 -11.32 -8.32 -3.76
CA ASP A 336 -10.27 -9.07 -3.07
C ASP A 336 -8.90 -8.53 -3.46
N TRP A 337 -8.40 -7.63 -2.61
CA TRP A 337 -7.14 -6.90 -2.81
C TRP A 337 -5.88 -7.77 -2.80
N ARG A 338 -5.98 -9.10 -2.61
CA ARG A 338 -4.86 -10.04 -2.79
C ARG A 338 -4.62 -10.41 -4.26
N LEU A 339 -5.66 -10.31 -5.10
CA LEU A 339 -5.63 -10.76 -6.50
C LEU A 339 -4.83 -9.83 -7.41
N GLY A 340 -4.28 -10.40 -8.49
CA GLY A 340 -3.76 -9.65 -9.63
C GLY A 340 -4.87 -9.09 -10.53
N MET A 341 -4.54 -8.08 -11.34
CA MET A 341 -5.53 -7.38 -12.17
C MET A 341 -6.28 -8.29 -13.15
N GLU A 342 -5.63 -9.31 -13.73
CA GLU A 342 -6.33 -10.26 -14.60
C GLU A 342 -7.26 -11.20 -13.78
N GLU A 343 -6.85 -11.58 -12.58
CA GLU A 343 -7.52 -12.54 -11.72
C GLU A 343 -8.79 -11.96 -11.10
N LEU A 344 -8.84 -10.64 -10.85
CA LEU A 344 -10.04 -9.91 -10.45
C LEU A 344 -11.21 -10.13 -11.42
N GLU A 345 -10.96 -10.12 -12.73
CA GLU A 345 -11.98 -10.42 -13.73
C GLU A 345 -12.23 -11.92 -13.86
N LYS A 346 -11.18 -12.75 -13.98
CA LYS A 346 -11.32 -14.20 -14.16
C LYS A 346 -12.08 -14.90 -13.03
N ARG A 347 -11.85 -14.49 -11.78
CA ARG A 347 -12.42 -15.16 -10.59
C ARG A 347 -13.75 -14.58 -10.17
N ASP A 348 -13.84 -13.24 -10.15
CA ASP A 348 -14.94 -12.52 -9.50
C ASP A 348 -15.76 -11.65 -10.46
N PHE A 349 -15.39 -11.56 -11.75
CA PHE A 349 -16.00 -10.66 -12.75
C PHE A 349 -16.02 -9.20 -12.30
N PHE A 350 -14.96 -8.75 -11.60
CA PHE A 350 -14.94 -7.45 -10.94
C PHE A 350 -15.11 -6.27 -11.91
N PHE A 351 -14.43 -6.26 -13.06
CA PHE A 351 -14.54 -5.15 -14.01
C PHE A 351 -15.87 -5.20 -14.77
N THR A 352 -16.39 -6.39 -15.07
CA THR A 352 -17.76 -6.55 -15.60
C THR A 352 -18.80 -6.00 -14.62
N LYS A 353 -18.66 -6.26 -13.31
CA LYS A 353 -19.52 -5.68 -12.27
C LYS A 353 -19.37 -4.17 -12.18
N LEU A 354 -18.15 -3.66 -12.07
CA LEU A 354 -17.87 -2.21 -11.99
C LEU A 354 -18.42 -1.45 -13.20
N LYS A 355 -18.31 -2.00 -14.43
CA LYS A 355 -18.96 -1.45 -15.62
C LYS A 355 -20.48 -1.32 -15.43
N ASN A 356 -21.12 -2.41 -14.98
CA ASN A 356 -22.58 -2.43 -14.77
C ASN A 356 -23.03 -1.50 -13.62
N GLU A 357 -22.24 -1.38 -12.56
CA GLU A 357 -22.48 -0.44 -11.46
C GLU A 357 -22.43 1.01 -11.96
N ILE A 358 -21.39 1.37 -12.73
CA ILE A 358 -21.26 2.70 -13.34
C ILE A 358 -22.43 3.00 -14.29
N GLU A 359 -22.80 2.05 -15.17
CA GLU A 359 -23.93 2.20 -16.08
C GLU A 359 -25.27 2.34 -15.32
N PHE A 360 -25.45 1.60 -14.23
CA PHE A 360 -26.62 1.72 -13.36
C PHE A 360 -26.72 3.11 -12.73
N PHE A 361 -25.67 3.58 -12.05
CA PHE A 361 -25.65 4.91 -11.43
C PHE A 361 -25.83 6.05 -12.45
N ARG A 362 -25.24 5.92 -13.64
CA ARG A 362 -25.48 6.87 -14.73
C ARG A 362 -26.93 6.88 -15.18
N LYS A 363 -27.52 5.70 -15.40
CA LYS A 363 -28.89 5.55 -15.90
C LYS A 363 -29.93 6.04 -14.90
N THR A 364 -29.72 5.84 -13.60
CA THR A 364 -30.66 6.26 -12.54
C THR A 364 -30.54 7.74 -12.20
N SER A 365 -29.32 8.30 -12.17
CA SER A 365 -29.10 9.72 -11.86
C SER A 365 -29.21 10.66 -13.07
N GLY A 366 -29.09 10.14 -14.29
CA GLY A 366 -28.96 10.94 -15.52
C GLY A 366 -27.60 11.64 -15.68
N LYS A 367 -26.61 11.37 -14.80
CA LYS A 367 -25.32 12.05 -14.74
C LYS A 367 -24.16 11.08 -14.91
N LYS A 368 -23.01 11.54 -15.41
CA LYS A 368 -21.78 10.73 -15.41
C LYS A 368 -21.30 10.51 -13.95
N VAL A 369 -20.63 9.39 -13.72
CA VAL A 369 -20.16 8.95 -12.39
C VAL A 369 -18.77 9.49 -12.09
N VAL A 370 -18.50 9.82 -10.83
CA VAL A 370 -17.15 10.10 -10.33
C VAL A 370 -16.56 8.83 -9.71
N LEU A 371 -15.35 8.46 -10.13
CA LEU A 371 -14.61 7.36 -9.51
C LEU A 371 -13.65 7.92 -8.46
N LEU A 372 -13.82 7.50 -7.21
CA LEU A 372 -12.98 7.89 -6.09
C LEU A 372 -12.10 6.70 -5.71
N SER A 373 -10.79 6.83 -5.85
CA SER A 373 -9.85 5.70 -5.76
C SER A 373 -8.68 6.01 -4.83
N HIS A 374 -8.22 5.03 -4.05
CA HIS A 374 -7.09 5.19 -3.12
C HIS A 374 -6.02 4.12 -3.32
N SER A 375 -4.74 4.49 -3.23
CA SER A 375 -3.61 3.54 -3.23
C SER A 375 -3.69 2.54 -4.40
N LEU A 376 -3.61 1.22 -4.15
CA LEU A 376 -3.81 0.16 -5.15
C LEU A 376 -5.10 0.34 -5.98
N GLY A 377 -6.18 0.86 -5.40
CA GLY A 377 -7.45 1.12 -6.09
C GLY A 377 -7.31 2.09 -7.26
N THR A 378 -6.32 2.99 -7.23
CA THR A 378 -6.01 3.89 -8.36
C THR A 378 -5.43 3.11 -9.56
N LEU A 379 -4.62 2.07 -9.31
CA LEU A 379 -4.11 1.16 -10.34
C LEU A 379 -5.21 0.23 -10.87
N VAL A 380 -6.12 -0.22 -10.00
CA VAL A 380 -7.31 -0.98 -10.41
C VAL A 380 -8.22 -0.13 -11.30
N CYS A 381 -8.45 1.14 -10.93
CA CYS A 381 -9.20 2.11 -11.74
C CYS A 381 -8.52 2.40 -13.09
N TYR A 382 -7.19 2.56 -13.10
CA TYR A 382 -6.42 2.74 -14.33
C TYR A 382 -6.51 1.52 -15.26
N TYR A 383 -6.33 0.32 -14.71
CA TYR A 383 -6.49 -0.93 -15.46
C TYR A 383 -7.93 -1.12 -15.95
N PHE A 384 -8.93 -0.73 -15.16
CA PHE A 384 -10.34 -0.76 -15.56
C PHE A 384 -10.61 0.10 -16.81
N MET A 385 -10.05 1.31 -16.90
CA MET A 385 -10.15 2.14 -18.12
C MET A 385 -9.63 1.38 -19.35
N LYS A 386 -8.49 0.68 -19.22
CA LYS A 386 -7.92 -0.11 -20.32
C LYS A 386 -8.72 -1.36 -20.63
N TRP A 387 -9.24 -2.03 -19.62
CA TRP A 387 -10.13 -3.17 -19.77
C TRP A 387 -11.39 -2.75 -20.53
N VAL A 388 -12.09 -1.69 -20.10
CA VAL A 388 -13.40 -1.32 -20.67
C VAL A 388 -13.29 -0.78 -22.11
N GLU A 389 -12.23 -0.06 -22.47
CA GLU A 389 -11.94 0.34 -23.87
C GLU A 389 -11.78 -0.85 -24.83
N ASN A 390 -11.38 -2.01 -24.30
CA ASN A 390 -11.13 -3.25 -25.04
C ASN A 390 -12.20 -4.33 -24.79
N SER A 391 -13.18 -4.06 -23.93
CA SER A 391 -14.34 -4.90 -23.69
C SER A 391 -15.38 -4.66 -24.77
N CYS A 392 -15.40 -5.53 -25.77
CA CYS A 392 -16.51 -5.63 -26.71
C CYS A 392 -17.69 -6.32 -26.01
N ASP A 393 -18.88 -5.75 -26.14
CA ASP A 393 -20.11 -6.41 -25.66
C ASP A 393 -20.31 -7.75 -26.37
N PHE A 394 -21.03 -8.67 -25.72
CA PHE A 394 -21.15 -10.07 -26.13
C PHE A 394 -21.68 -10.17 -27.57
N CYS A 395 -20.79 -10.46 -28.51
CA CYS A 395 -21.16 -10.65 -29.91
C CYS A 395 -21.92 -11.96 -30.02
N ASP A 396 -23.13 -11.92 -30.59
CA ASP A 396 -23.97 -13.10 -30.81
C ASP A 396 -23.16 -14.23 -31.44
N GLN A 397 -22.84 -15.24 -30.62
CA GLN A 397 -22.32 -16.51 -31.11
C GLN A 397 -23.47 -17.26 -31.77
N LYS A 398 -23.82 -16.85 -33.00
CA LYS A 398 -24.50 -17.75 -33.92
C LYS A 398 -23.68 -19.04 -33.99
N SER A 399 -24.34 -20.15 -33.68
CA SER A 399 -23.71 -21.45 -33.54
C SER A 399 -22.90 -21.82 -34.79
N GLU A 400 -21.80 -22.55 -34.59
CA GLU A 400 -20.85 -22.88 -35.66
C GLU A 400 -21.46 -23.68 -36.83
N THR A 401 -22.71 -24.13 -36.69
CA THR A 401 -23.54 -24.76 -37.72
C THR A 401 -23.95 -23.86 -38.88
N GLU A 402 -23.91 -22.51 -38.76
CA GLU A 402 -24.32 -21.60 -39.85
C GLU A 402 -23.15 -21.04 -40.71
N LYS A 403 -21.91 -21.52 -40.52
CA LYS A 403 -20.71 -20.96 -41.20
C LYS A 403 -20.62 -21.12 -42.73
N ASN A 404 -21.53 -21.86 -43.37
CA ASN A 404 -21.36 -22.31 -44.77
C ASN A 404 -22.08 -21.50 -45.86
N ASN A 405 -22.87 -20.45 -45.57
CA ASN A 405 -23.68 -19.76 -46.59
C ASN A 405 -23.82 -18.23 -46.43
N SER A 406 -22.76 -17.49 -46.08
CA SER A 406 -22.75 -16.02 -46.29
C SER A 406 -21.35 -15.41 -46.50
N GLU A 407 -21.05 -14.98 -47.74
CA GLU A 407 -19.83 -14.22 -48.09
C GLU A 407 -19.88 -12.73 -47.66
N ASN A 408 -20.63 -12.39 -46.60
CA ASN A 408 -20.75 -11.03 -46.07
C ASN A 408 -21.06 -11.04 -44.56
N SER A 409 -20.13 -11.57 -43.76
CA SER A 409 -20.24 -11.64 -42.29
C SER A 409 -19.04 -11.03 -41.55
N ASP A 410 -18.61 -9.83 -41.99
CA ASP A 410 -17.79 -8.91 -41.18
C ASP A 410 -18.62 -8.31 -40.02
N GLN A 411 -19.27 -9.15 -39.20
CA GLN A 411 -19.94 -8.72 -37.98
C GLN A 411 -18.91 -8.53 -36.86
N LYS A 412 -18.03 -7.57 -37.12
CA LYS A 412 -16.92 -7.17 -36.25
C LYS A 412 -17.47 -6.58 -34.95
N CYS A 413 -17.18 -7.25 -33.84
CA CYS A 413 -17.46 -6.78 -32.49
C CYS A 413 -17.11 -5.29 -32.32
N LYS A 414 -18.12 -4.46 -32.04
CA LYS A 414 -17.94 -3.03 -31.76
C LYS A 414 -17.65 -2.81 -30.28
N CYS A 415 -16.37 -2.77 -29.92
CA CYS A 415 -15.95 -2.26 -28.62
C CYS A 415 -16.28 -0.75 -28.54
N ASN A 416 -17.02 -0.32 -27.52
CA ASN A 416 -17.35 1.10 -27.33
C ASN A 416 -16.13 1.85 -26.75
N LYS A 417 -15.28 2.36 -27.64
CA LYS A 417 -14.11 3.19 -27.25
C LYS A 417 -14.47 4.52 -26.58
N ASN A 418 -15.72 4.95 -26.66
CA ASN A 418 -16.19 6.19 -26.04
C ASN A 418 -16.80 5.95 -24.65
N TRP A 419 -16.86 4.68 -24.19
CA TRP A 419 -17.54 4.32 -22.94
C TRP A 419 -17.07 5.15 -21.74
N VAL A 420 -15.75 5.42 -21.62
CA VAL A 420 -15.23 6.28 -20.55
C VAL A 420 -15.79 7.71 -20.66
N SER A 421 -15.74 8.32 -21.85
CA SER A 421 -16.28 9.68 -22.10
C SER A 421 -17.78 9.77 -21.83
N GLU A 422 -18.51 8.69 -22.10
CA GLU A 422 -19.96 8.63 -21.96
C GLU A 422 -20.38 8.45 -20.49
N ASN A 423 -19.60 7.72 -19.69
CA ASN A 423 -20.02 7.27 -18.36
C ASN A 423 -19.28 7.89 -17.17
N ILE A 424 -18.04 8.36 -17.34
CA ILE A 424 -17.19 8.88 -16.25
C ILE A 424 -17.05 10.40 -16.38
N GLU A 425 -17.33 11.10 -15.29
CA GLU A 425 -17.22 12.57 -15.16
C GLU A 425 -15.79 12.96 -14.79
N SER A 426 -15.25 12.32 -13.76
CA SER A 426 -13.95 12.62 -13.18
C SER A 426 -13.43 11.40 -12.42
N ILE A 427 -12.11 11.31 -12.30
CA ILE A 427 -11.43 10.32 -11.48
C ILE A 427 -10.64 11.08 -10.43
N LEU A 428 -10.87 10.78 -9.15
CA LEU A 428 -10.07 11.27 -8.03
C LEU A 428 -9.19 10.10 -7.59
N SER A 429 -7.87 10.28 -7.69
CA SER A 429 -6.87 9.28 -7.33
C SER A 429 -6.06 9.79 -6.14
N ILE A 430 -6.39 9.25 -4.97
CA ILE A 430 -5.76 9.57 -3.69
C ILE A 430 -4.54 8.66 -3.47
N ALA A 431 -3.39 9.24 -3.15
CA ALA A 431 -2.13 8.55 -2.82
C ALA A 431 -1.75 7.48 -3.88
N ALA A 432 -1.80 7.86 -5.16
CA ALA A 432 -1.75 6.94 -6.29
C ALA A 432 -0.31 6.46 -6.61
N PRO A 433 0.04 5.17 -6.44
CA PRO A 433 1.37 4.66 -6.74
C PRO A 433 1.47 4.32 -8.25
N PHE A 434 1.29 5.30 -9.13
CA PHE A 434 1.21 5.07 -10.58
C PHE A 434 2.48 4.42 -11.15
N LEU A 435 3.65 4.79 -10.63
CA LEU A 435 4.92 4.13 -10.98
C LEU A 435 5.28 2.99 -10.01
N GLY A 436 4.44 2.63 -9.05
CA GLY A 436 4.70 1.62 -8.01
C GLY A 436 5.36 2.17 -6.74
N SER A 437 5.71 1.29 -5.80
CA SER A 437 6.47 1.60 -4.58
C SER A 437 7.54 0.54 -4.36
N THR A 438 8.73 0.93 -3.88
CA THR A 438 9.79 -0.05 -3.58
C THR A 438 9.45 -0.95 -2.40
N LYS A 439 8.48 -0.57 -1.55
CA LYS A 439 8.01 -1.40 -0.42
C LYS A 439 7.41 -2.75 -0.88
N ALA A 440 6.94 -2.84 -2.13
CA ALA A 440 6.56 -4.11 -2.75
C ALA A 440 7.75 -5.07 -2.93
N ILE A 441 8.96 -4.54 -3.16
CA ILE A 441 10.19 -5.32 -3.29
C ILE A 441 10.60 -5.88 -1.93
N SER A 442 10.72 -5.03 -0.90
CA SER A 442 11.18 -5.49 0.42
C SER A 442 10.19 -6.48 1.04
N GLY A 443 8.89 -6.26 0.85
CA GLY A 443 7.86 -7.21 1.19
C GLY A 443 8.06 -8.61 0.58
N MET A 444 8.36 -8.70 -0.73
CA MET A 444 8.57 -9.99 -1.40
C MET A 444 9.95 -10.62 -1.18
N LEU A 445 10.98 -9.81 -0.88
CA LEU A 445 12.36 -10.28 -0.75
C LEU A 445 12.70 -10.70 0.68
N SER A 446 12.33 -9.87 1.67
CA SER A 446 12.70 -10.01 3.08
C SER A 446 11.52 -10.04 4.04
N GLY A 447 10.33 -9.59 3.61
CA GLY A 447 9.18 -9.39 4.50
C GLY A 447 9.35 -8.19 5.44
N GLU A 448 10.33 -7.31 5.18
CA GLU A 448 10.67 -6.16 6.02
C GLU A 448 10.17 -4.82 5.44
N GLY A 449 9.95 -3.85 6.32
CA GLY A 449 9.73 -2.45 6.00
C GLY A 449 10.42 -1.54 7.04
N LYS A 450 10.42 -0.23 6.77
CA LYS A 450 11.14 0.81 7.53
C LYS A 450 10.90 0.83 9.05
N ASP A 451 9.74 0.39 9.51
CA ASP A 451 9.21 0.79 10.82
C ASP A 451 9.53 -0.20 11.97
N THR A 452 10.65 -0.93 11.91
CA THR A 452 11.02 -1.83 13.01
C THR A 452 11.57 -1.14 14.28
N ALA A 453 11.68 0.20 14.36
CA ALA A 453 11.92 0.86 15.67
C ALA A 453 11.67 2.39 15.82
N HIS A 454 11.01 3.13 14.92
CA HIS A 454 10.74 4.57 15.16
C HIS A 454 9.39 5.04 14.61
N SER A 455 8.54 5.56 15.51
CA SER A 455 7.26 6.29 15.28
C SER A 455 6.06 5.47 14.78
N GLY A 456 4.87 5.78 15.31
CA GLY A 456 3.56 5.38 14.77
C GLY A 456 3.09 3.97 15.13
N PHE A 457 2.21 3.85 16.12
CA PHE A 457 1.46 2.60 16.32
C PHE A 457 0.50 2.39 15.13
N ILE A 458 0.51 1.18 14.54
CA ILE A 458 -0.54 0.60 13.68
C ILE A 458 -0.49 0.90 12.14
N GLU A 459 0.27 1.87 11.61
CA GLU A 459 0.26 2.11 10.14
C GLU A 459 0.81 0.92 9.31
N SER A 460 1.83 0.23 9.82
CA SER A 460 2.51 -0.87 9.11
C SER A 460 2.07 -2.27 9.55
N ASN A 461 1.70 -2.44 10.83
CA ASN A 461 2.07 -3.67 11.53
C ASN A 461 0.94 -4.42 12.26
N ILE A 462 -0.31 -4.41 11.76
CA ILE A 462 -1.27 -5.48 12.13
C ILE A 462 -0.67 -6.85 11.80
N LEU A 463 -0.06 -7.01 10.61
CA LEU A 463 0.56 -8.27 10.21
C LEU A 463 1.84 -8.56 11.01
N ASP A 464 2.77 -7.62 11.15
CA ASP A 464 4.02 -7.86 11.88
C ASP A 464 3.81 -8.14 13.38
N PHE A 465 2.69 -7.70 13.95
CA PHE A 465 2.33 -8.05 15.33
C PHE A 465 2.01 -9.55 15.49
N PHE A 466 1.46 -10.20 14.45
CA PHE A 466 1.03 -11.60 14.51
C PHE A 466 1.86 -12.57 13.66
N LEU A 467 2.58 -12.09 12.65
CA LEU A 467 3.33 -12.88 11.66
C LEU A 467 4.81 -12.52 11.69
N GLY A 468 5.69 -13.53 11.56
CA GLY A 468 7.11 -13.31 11.31
C GLY A 468 7.39 -12.77 9.90
N LYS A 469 8.65 -12.39 9.66
CA LYS A 469 9.12 -11.90 8.35
C LYS A 469 8.85 -12.93 7.24
N GLU A 470 9.05 -14.20 7.54
CA GLU A 470 8.97 -15.30 6.58
C GLU A 470 7.53 -15.55 6.13
N GLU A 471 6.57 -15.61 7.05
CA GLU A 471 5.16 -15.80 6.70
C GLU A 471 4.62 -14.63 5.86
N ARG A 472 5.02 -13.39 6.19
CA ARG A 472 4.66 -12.21 5.39
C ARG A 472 5.27 -12.26 4.00
N ARG A 473 6.56 -12.61 3.91
CA ARG A 473 7.28 -12.77 2.64
C ARG A 473 6.56 -13.77 1.72
N GLU A 474 6.20 -14.95 2.23
CA GLU A 474 5.49 -15.95 1.42
C GLU A 474 4.07 -15.50 1.02
N LEU A 475 3.32 -14.84 1.91
CA LEU A 475 2.01 -14.25 1.56
C LEU A 475 2.15 -13.20 0.44
N PHE A 476 3.09 -12.26 0.56
CA PHE A 476 3.28 -11.18 -0.42
C PHE A 476 3.81 -11.69 -1.77
N ARG A 477 4.61 -12.76 -1.78
CA ARG A 477 4.98 -13.50 -3.01
C ARG A 477 3.76 -14.13 -3.69
N GLY A 478 2.77 -14.56 -2.92
CA GLY A 478 1.48 -15.07 -3.38
C GLY A 478 0.57 -14.01 -4.00
N TRP A 479 0.49 -12.82 -3.40
CA TRP A 479 -0.49 -11.78 -3.75
C TRP A 479 -0.15 -11.02 -5.05
N GLY A 480 -0.95 -11.22 -6.10
CA GLY A 480 -0.76 -10.62 -7.42
C GLY A 480 -0.93 -9.09 -7.46
N SER A 481 -1.58 -8.52 -6.45
CA SER A 481 -1.67 -7.07 -6.27
C SER A 481 -0.32 -6.44 -5.92
N ILE A 482 0.49 -7.09 -5.09
CA ILE A 482 1.87 -6.66 -4.76
C ILE A 482 2.73 -6.62 -6.02
N HIS A 483 2.55 -7.58 -6.93
CA HIS A 483 3.31 -7.61 -8.20
C HIS A 483 2.94 -6.42 -9.10
N SER A 484 1.70 -5.92 -8.99
CA SER A 484 1.23 -4.73 -9.72
C SER A 484 1.77 -3.42 -9.12
N LEU A 485 2.16 -3.43 -7.83
CA LEU A 485 2.77 -2.30 -7.12
C LEU A 485 4.29 -2.18 -7.33
N MET A 486 4.92 -3.09 -8.08
CA MET A 486 6.35 -3.01 -8.39
C MET A 486 6.73 -1.68 -9.07
N PRO A 487 7.92 -1.11 -8.77
CA PRO A 487 8.49 0.07 -9.43
C PRO A 487 8.52 -0.04 -10.96
N LYS A 488 8.27 1.06 -11.68
CA LYS A 488 8.14 1.10 -13.15
C LYS A 488 9.01 2.19 -13.78
N GLY A 489 9.32 2.03 -15.06
CA GLY A 489 10.03 3.04 -15.86
C GLY A 489 11.56 2.92 -15.90
N GLY A 490 12.16 1.95 -15.20
CA GLY A 490 13.61 1.73 -15.24
C GLY A 490 14.43 2.83 -14.55
N ARG A 491 15.72 2.96 -14.89
CA ARG A 491 16.66 3.90 -14.24
C ARG A 491 16.32 5.39 -14.40
N ARG A 492 15.39 5.73 -15.29
CA ARG A 492 15.04 7.11 -15.66
C ARG A 492 14.28 7.85 -14.56
N PHE A 493 13.33 7.20 -13.90
CA PHE A 493 12.38 7.86 -12.98
C PHE A 493 12.80 7.80 -11.51
N TRP A 494 13.70 6.87 -11.15
CA TRP A 494 14.08 6.61 -9.76
C TRP A 494 15.43 7.28 -9.47
N ARG A 495 15.47 8.20 -8.50
CA ARG A 495 16.67 8.98 -8.17
C ARG A 495 17.79 8.05 -7.71
N ASN A 496 17.45 7.02 -6.94
CA ASN A 496 18.34 5.89 -6.73
C ASN A 496 18.32 4.93 -7.94
N LYS A 497 19.39 4.96 -8.73
CA LYS A 497 19.57 4.06 -9.90
C LYS A 497 19.69 2.58 -9.53
N ASN A 498 19.99 2.24 -8.27
CA ASN A 498 20.09 0.87 -7.76
C ASN A 498 19.10 0.67 -6.60
N VAL A 499 17.83 0.37 -6.92
CA VAL A 499 16.76 0.13 -5.92
C VAL A 499 17.07 -1.03 -4.96
N ILE A 500 17.99 -1.92 -5.32
CA ILE A 500 18.58 -2.93 -4.43
C ILE A 500 20.11 -2.90 -4.56
N LYS A 501 20.81 -2.97 -3.44
CA LYS A 501 22.25 -3.20 -3.38
C LYS A 501 22.58 -4.28 -2.36
N ILE A 502 23.17 -5.40 -2.79
CA ILE A 502 23.74 -6.38 -1.86
C ILE A 502 25.10 -5.86 -1.38
N ARG A 503 25.33 -5.84 -0.06
CA ARG A 503 26.46 -5.13 0.58
C ARG A 503 27.84 -5.50 0.00
N ASN A 504 28.03 -6.77 -0.35
CA ASN A 504 29.23 -7.32 -0.99
C ASN A 504 28.91 -8.07 -2.29
N GLY A 505 27.90 -7.63 -3.04
CA GLY A 505 27.40 -8.36 -4.20
C GLY A 505 26.78 -7.47 -5.28
N GLU A 506 25.84 -8.04 -6.01
CA GLU A 506 25.17 -7.39 -7.14
C GLU A 506 24.31 -6.20 -6.70
N SER A 507 24.13 -5.24 -7.62
CA SER A 507 23.19 -4.13 -7.48
C SER A 507 22.16 -4.20 -8.59
N PHE A 508 20.89 -4.00 -8.24
CA PHE A 508 19.76 -4.12 -9.15
C PHE A 508 19.01 -2.79 -9.25
N ASP A 509 18.68 -2.43 -10.48
CA ASP A 509 17.81 -1.33 -10.86
C ASP A 509 16.38 -1.84 -11.10
N VAL A 510 15.46 -0.94 -11.44
CA VAL A 510 14.05 -1.27 -11.68
C VAL A 510 13.81 -2.21 -12.88
N GLU A 511 14.74 -2.30 -13.83
CA GLU A 511 14.65 -3.18 -14.99
C GLU A 511 15.10 -4.61 -14.69
N ASN A 512 16.10 -4.78 -13.81
CA ASN A 512 16.65 -6.09 -13.46
C ASN A 512 16.33 -6.55 -12.01
N VAL A 513 15.52 -5.80 -11.26
CA VAL A 513 15.04 -6.16 -9.90
C VAL A 513 14.38 -7.55 -9.84
N ASN A 514 13.74 -7.99 -10.92
CA ASN A 514 13.17 -9.32 -11.02
C ASN A 514 14.24 -10.43 -10.93
N ASN A 515 15.50 -10.15 -11.32
CA ASN A 515 16.57 -11.15 -11.29
C ASN A 515 16.96 -11.53 -9.85
N VAL A 516 16.95 -10.60 -8.89
CA VAL A 516 17.17 -10.99 -7.48
C VAL A 516 15.98 -11.75 -6.93
N LEU A 517 14.74 -11.43 -7.34
CA LEU A 517 13.58 -12.25 -7.00
C LEU A 517 13.72 -13.67 -7.57
N GLN A 518 14.24 -13.83 -8.80
CA GLN A 518 14.53 -15.15 -9.40
C GLN A 518 15.50 -15.99 -8.55
N GLN A 519 16.46 -15.36 -7.85
CA GLN A 519 17.41 -16.03 -6.96
C GLN A 519 16.78 -16.51 -5.64
N THR A 520 15.53 -16.12 -5.34
CA THR A 520 14.83 -16.43 -4.08
C THR A 520 13.49 -17.15 -4.27
N LEU A 521 13.10 -17.43 -5.52
CA LEU A 521 11.77 -17.91 -5.90
C LEU A 521 11.82 -19.16 -6.78
N ASN A 522 10.75 -19.96 -6.72
CA ASN A 522 10.52 -21.00 -7.71
C ASN A 522 10.16 -20.40 -9.09
N THR A 523 10.40 -21.18 -10.15
CA THR A 523 10.25 -20.74 -11.55
C THR A 523 8.82 -20.26 -11.88
N GLU A 524 7.79 -20.89 -11.31
CA GLU A 524 6.38 -20.53 -11.56
C GLU A 524 6.02 -19.16 -10.95
N THR A 525 6.40 -18.94 -9.69
CA THR A 525 6.19 -17.66 -8.99
C THR A 525 6.95 -16.53 -9.66
N TYR A 526 8.21 -16.79 -10.05
CA TYR A 526 9.01 -15.85 -10.83
C TYR A 526 8.36 -15.49 -12.17
N ASN A 527 7.90 -16.48 -12.94
CA ASN A 527 7.25 -16.26 -14.23
C ASN A 527 5.94 -15.45 -14.10
N ARG A 528 5.21 -15.60 -12.98
CA ARG A 528 4.02 -14.79 -12.66
C ARG A 528 4.38 -13.33 -12.38
N ILE A 529 5.34 -13.07 -11.49
CA ILE A 529 5.82 -11.71 -11.18
C ILE A 529 6.37 -11.03 -12.44
N ASN A 530 7.19 -11.76 -13.20
CA ASN A 530 7.77 -11.32 -14.47
C ASN A 530 6.75 -11.29 -15.64
N LYS A 531 5.47 -11.60 -15.41
CA LYS A 531 4.37 -11.28 -16.32
C LYS A 531 3.73 -9.94 -15.96
N CYS A 532 3.56 -9.65 -14.68
CA CYS A 532 2.97 -8.39 -14.20
C CYS A 532 3.90 -7.18 -14.35
N HIS A 533 5.23 -7.41 -14.29
CA HIS A 533 6.28 -6.38 -14.47
C HIS A 533 6.88 -6.40 -15.88
N ARG A 534 6.04 -6.56 -16.93
CA ARG A 534 6.51 -6.48 -18.32
C ARG A 534 6.47 -5.05 -18.83
N GLY A 535 7.49 -4.72 -19.63
CA GLY A 535 7.63 -3.41 -20.26
C GLY A 535 8.58 -2.49 -19.52
N ASN A 536 9.89 -2.69 -19.71
CA ASN A 536 10.87 -1.62 -19.52
C ASN A 536 10.45 -0.47 -20.45
N TYR A 537 10.42 0.76 -19.92
CA TYR A 537 10.18 1.92 -20.76
C TYR A 537 11.36 2.08 -21.74
N LYS A 538 11.14 1.61 -22.96
CA LYS A 538 11.98 1.87 -24.13
C LYS A 538 11.10 2.65 -25.09
N ASP A 539 11.61 3.73 -25.68
CA ASP A 539 10.89 4.64 -26.60
C ASP A 539 10.54 3.96 -27.94
N ASN A 540 9.75 2.89 -27.86
CA ASN A 540 9.37 2.03 -28.96
C ASN A 540 7.84 1.98 -29.02
N LYS A 541 7.29 2.71 -29.99
CA LYS A 541 5.84 2.84 -30.23
C LYS A 541 5.12 1.49 -30.37
N ASN A 542 5.83 0.41 -30.69
CA ASN A 542 5.28 -0.95 -30.79
C ASN A 542 4.96 -1.63 -29.43
N GLN A 543 5.19 -0.96 -28.30
CA GLN A 543 4.82 -1.49 -26.97
C GLN A 543 3.51 -0.90 -26.41
N PHE A 544 2.97 0.16 -27.00
CA PHE A 544 1.87 0.92 -26.39
C PHE A 544 0.52 0.20 -26.46
N ASN A 545 -0.31 0.40 -25.43
CA ASN A 545 -1.70 -0.08 -25.34
C ASN A 545 -1.89 -1.62 -25.41
N LYS A 546 -0.82 -2.39 -25.25
CA LYS A 546 -0.85 -3.86 -25.21
C LYS A 546 -1.35 -4.38 -23.86
N LYS A 547 -2.10 -5.49 -23.88
CA LYS A 547 -2.77 -6.04 -22.68
C LYS A 547 -1.79 -6.39 -21.57
N GLU A 548 -0.66 -6.97 -21.91
CA GLU A 548 0.43 -7.29 -20.99
C GLU A 548 1.05 -6.07 -20.29
N ASN A 549 0.82 -4.86 -20.83
CA ASN A 549 1.37 -3.61 -20.31
C ASN A 549 0.32 -2.73 -19.59
N TRP A 550 -0.96 -3.12 -19.50
CA TRP A 550 -2.05 -2.27 -18.96
C TRP A 550 -1.85 -1.83 -17.50
N THR A 551 -0.98 -2.50 -16.74
CA THR A 551 -0.57 -2.10 -15.38
C THR A 551 0.45 -0.94 -15.35
N ASN A 552 1.07 -0.59 -16.48
CA ASN A 552 2.12 0.40 -16.57
C ASN A 552 1.64 1.69 -17.28
N PRO A 553 1.42 2.80 -16.55
CA PRO A 553 0.87 4.02 -17.15
C PRO A 553 1.85 4.76 -18.07
N LEU A 554 3.13 4.39 -18.08
CA LEU A 554 4.12 4.89 -19.04
C LEU A 554 4.03 4.22 -20.43
N LEU A 555 3.23 3.14 -20.56
CA LEU A 555 3.10 2.34 -21.78
C LEU A 555 1.67 2.30 -22.34
N ASN A 556 0.74 3.09 -21.80
CA ASN A 556 -0.63 3.15 -22.32
C ASN A 556 -1.14 4.59 -22.32
N THR A 557 -1.88 4.93 -23.36
CA THR A 557 -2.46 6.27 -23.52
C THR A 557 -3.63 6.48 -22.56
N LEU A 558 -4.02 7.72 -22.28
CA LEU A 558 -5.33 8.00 -21.70
C LEU A 558 -6.46 7.66 -22.70
N PRO A 559 -7.68 7.39 -22.21
CA PRO A 559 -8.80 6.97 -23.05
C PRO A 559 -9.35 8.11 -23.92
N ASN A 560 -10.17 7.77 -24.92
CA ASN A 560 -10.90 8.76 -25.71
C ASN A 560 -12.02 9.41 -24.90
N ALA A 561 -11.68 10.40 -24.06
CA ALA A 561 -12.59 11.07 -23.15
C ALA A 561 -12.17 12.54 -22.89
N PRO A 562 -12.34 13.46 -23.86
CA PRO A 562 -11.87 14.85 -23.72
C PRO A 562 -12.54 15.62 -22.57
N ASP A 563 -13.78 15.26 -22.20
CA ASP A 563 -14.50 15.86 -21.07
C ASP A 563 -14.03 15.35 -19.69
N LEU A 564 -13.20 14.29 -19.64
CA LEU A 564 -12.76 13.68 -18.39
C LEU A 564 -11.70 14.57 -17.70
N THR A 565 -11.83 14.74 -16.39
CA THR A 565 -10.73 15.27 -15.55
C THR A 565 -10.21 14.21 -14.58
N ILE A 566 -8.89 14.06 -14.53
CA ILE A 566 -8.19 13.20 -13.56
C ILE A 566 -7.52 14.10 -12.53
N TYR A 567 -7.93 13.94 -11.27
CA TYR A 567 -7.39 14.64 -10.11
C TYR A 567 -6.45 13.69 -9.34
N SER A 568 -5.20 14.09 -9.15
CA SER A 568 -4.21 13.37 -8.34
C SER A 568 -4.03 14.09 -7.01
N PHE A 569 -4.49 13.47 -5.91
CA PHE A 569 -4.44 14.04 -4.56
C PHE A 569 -3.46 13.21 -3.72
N TYR A 570 -2.42 13.80 -3.13
CA TYR A 570 -1.46 13.02 -2.33
C TYR A 570 -0.67 13.86 -1.33
N GLY A 571 -0.13 13.17 -0.34
CA GLY A 571 0.71 13.76 0.69
C GLY A 571 2.14 13.98 0.23
N VAL A 572 2.77 15.01 0.78
CA VAL A 572 4.19 15.32 0.60
C VAL A 572 4.83 15.72 1.93
N GLY A 573 6.16 15.64 2.02
CA GLY A 573 6.92 15.99 3.23
C GLY A 573 7.21 14.81 4.17
N LYS A 574 6.65 13.61 3.93
CA LYS A 574 6.94 12.41 4.74
C LYS A 574 7.88 11.47 3.97
N MET A 575 9.07 11.21 4.53
CA MET A 575 10.10 10.43 3.85
C MET A 575 9.66 8.99 3.52
N SER A 576 9.57 8.67 2.23
CA SER A 576 9.18 7.38 1.63
C SER A 576 10.39 6.53 1.21
N GLU A 577 10.19 5.21 1.21
CA GLU A 577 11.21 4.23 0.82
C GLU A 577 11.45 4.27 -0.72
N GLU A 578 12.71 4.42 -1.15
CA GLU A 578 13.15 4.48 -2.56
C GLU A 578 14.07 3.30 -2.96
N GLY A 579 14.57 2.53 -2.00
CA GLY A 579 15.41 1.37 -2.27
C GLY A 579 16.15 0.88 -1.04
N TYR A 580 16.91 -0.20 -1.19
CA TYR A 580 17.43 -0.96 -0.06
C TYR A 580 18.88 -1.41 -0.25
N ILE A 581 19.60 -1.47 0.86
CA ILE A 581 20.87 -2.17 1.02
C ILE A 581 20.57 -3.45 1.81
N TYR A 582 21.04 -4.58 1.29
CA TYR A 582 20.78 -5.91 1.83
C TYR A 582 22.08 -6.62 2.21
N ASP A 583 22.03 -7.33 3.33
CA ASP A 583 22.98 -8.39 3.65
C ASP A 583 22.44 -9.73 3.16
N GLU A 584 23.30 -10.55 2.58
CA GLU A 584 23.01 -11.94 2.28
C GLU A 584 23.22 -12.79 3.53
N ILE A 585 22.20 -13.56 3.91
CA ILE A 585 22.26 -14.50 5.01
C ILE A 585 22.67 -15.86 4.46
N LYS A 586 23.83 -16.34 4.91
CA LYS A 586 24.24 -17.74 4.70
C LYS A 586 23.45 -18.65 5.63
N GLU A 587 23.11 -19.82 5.11
CA GLU A 587 22.21 -20.80 5.71
C GLU A 587 22.67 -21.32 7.09
N THR A 588 23.94 -21.15 7.45
CA THR A 588 24.50 -21.51 8.77
C THR A 588 23.72 -20.94 9.96
N LYS A 589 23.08 -19.78 9.85
CA LYS A 589 22.22 -19.23 10.91
C LYS A 589 20.84 -19.91 11.06
N ILE A 590 20.39 -20.62 10.03
CA ILE A 590 19.19 -21.46 10.10
C ILE A 590 19.55 -22.75 10.84
N TRP A 591 20.71 -23.34 10.53
CA TRP A 591 21.26 -24.48 11.26
C TRP A 591 21.44 -24.20 12.76
N GLU A 592 22.00 -23.05 13.16
CA GLU A 592 22.10 -22.65 14.58
C GLU A 592 20.74 -22.59 15.30
N LYS A 593 19.68 -22.07 14.65
CA LYS A 593 18.32 -22.06 15.21
C LYS A 593 17.70 -23.44 15.30
N ILE A 594 17.97 -24.30 14.31
CA ILE A 594 17.49 -25.68 14.26
C ILE A 594 18.21 -26.53 15.33
N GLU A 595 19.53 -26.38 15.50
CA GLU A 595 20.28 -26.99 16.62
C GLU A 595 19.72 -26.54 17.97
N GLN A 596 19.47 -25.23 18.15
CA GLN A 596 18.91 -24.72 19.39
C GLN A 596 17.52 -25.32 19.70
N TYR A 597 16.75 -25.68 18.67
CA TYR A 597 15.50 -26.44 18.82
C TYR A 597 15.76 -27.91 19.17
N PHE A 598 16.71 -28.56 18.49
CA PHE A 598 17.14 -29.95 18.79
C PHE A 598 17.63 -30.13 20.23
N TYR A 599 18.39 -29.18 20.79
CA TYR A 599 18.82 -29.21 22.20
C TYR A 599 17.67 -29.09 23.22
N THR A 600 16.44 -28.78 22.78
CA THR A 600 15.25 -28.68 23.64
C THR A 600 14.21 -29.77 23.41
N SER A 601 14.35 -30.59 22.36
CA SER A 601 13.38 -31.65 22.04
C SER A 601 13.93 -33.03 22.41
N THR A 602 13.36 -33.65 23.44
CA THR A 602 13.66 -35.03 23.82
C THR A 602 12.76 -36.01 23.08
N ASP A 603 13.39 -36.93 22.34
CA ASP A 603 12.84 -38.13 21.70
C ASP A 603 11.86 -37.94 20.53
N ASN A 604 12.33 -38.22 19.31
CA ASN A 604 11.72 -39.18 18.36
C ASN A 604 12.57 -39.34 17.08
N GLU A 605 13.21 -40.50 16.89
CA GLU A 605 13.99 -40.82 15.66
C GLU A 605 13.14 -40.68 14.38
N THR A 606 11.84 -41.00 14.45
CA THR A 606 10.89 -40.90 13.34
C THR A 606 10.73 -39.46 12.83
N GLU A 607 10.80 -38.48 13.73
CA GLU A 607 10.63 -37.06 13.40
C GLU A 607 11.89 -36.53 12.69
N ILE A 608 13.06 -36.96 13.15
CA ILE A 608 14.37 -36.73 12.49
C ILE A 608 14.38 -37.32 11.08
N GLN A 609 13.81 -38.52 10.89
CA GLN A 609 13.79 -39.19 9.59
C GLN A 609 12.86 -38.49 8.58
N ILE A 610 11.71 -38.01 9.03
CA ILE A 610 10.79 -37.19 8.23
C ILE A 610 11.41 -35.83 7.89
N LEU A 611 12.08 -35.17 8.83
CA LEU A 611 12.79 -33.90 8.60
C LEU A 611 13.94 -34.07 7.59
N ASN A 612 14.72 -35.16 7.67
CA ASN A 612 15.75 -35.48 6.68
C ASN A 612 15.16 -35.72 5.28
N GLU A 613 14.01 -36.40 5.16
CA GLU A 613 13.32 -36.54 3.87
C GLU A 613 12.77 -35.22 3.31
N ILE A 614 12.37 -34.28 4.18
CA ILE A 614 11.93 -32.94 3.77
C ILE A 614 13.13 -32.12 3.31
N MET A 615 14.24 -32.13 4.08
CA MET A 615 15.49 -31.45 3.74
C MET A 615 16.07 -31.91 2.39
N ILE A 616 16.18 -33.22 2.17
CA ILE A 616 16.71 -33.79 0.91
C ILE A 616 15.78 -33.45 -0.30
N LYS A 617 14.49 -33.21 -0.08
CA LYS A 617 13.56 -32.73 -1.13
C LYS A 617 13.71 -31.22 -1.38
N GLU A 618 14.06 -30.43 -0.37
CA GLU A 618 14.27 -28.98 -0.49
C GLU A 618 15.68 -28.58 -0.99
N GLU A 619 16.70 -29.42 -0.86
CA GLU A 619 18.09 -29.23 -1.34
C GLU A 619 18.24 -28.95 -2.86
N SER A 620 17.14 -28.96 -3.63
CA SER A 620 17.15 -28.79 -5.09
C SER A 620 17.00 -27.33 -5.57
N LYS A 621 17.67 -26.38 -4.88
CA LYS A 621 18.18 -25.07 -5.37
C LYS A 621 18.62 -24.21 -4.18
N ASP A 622 19.83 -23.63 -4.23
CA ASP A 622 20.30 -22.58 -3.30
C ASP A 622 19.33 -21.38 -3.27
N LYS A 623 18.38 -21.37 -2.33
CA LYS A 623 17.49 -20.23 -2.09
C LYS A 623 18.27 -19.18 -1.30
N ARG A 624 18.65 -18.07 -1.93
CA ARG A 624 19.33 -16.96 -1.24
C ARG A 624 18.35 -16.26 -0.31
N TYR A 625 18.80 -15.89 0.89
CA TYR A 625 18.03 -15.11 1.85
C TYR A 625 18.69 -13.75 2.09
N PHE A 626 17.88 -12.71 2.24
CA PHE A 626 18.34 -11.33 2.38
C PHE A 626 17.61 -10.62 3.53
N GLU A 627 18.35 -9.87 4.34
CA GLU A 627 17.80 -8.93 5.35
C GLU A 627 18.35 -7.52 5.12
N ILE A 628 17.54 -6.52 5.45
CA ILE A 628 17.93 -5.11 5.28
C ILE A 628 19.11 -4.80 6.20
N SER A 629 20.11 -4.12 5.64
CA SER A 629 21.35 -3.67 6.27
C SER A 629 21.14 -2.58 7.35
N LYS A 630 20.50 -2.92 8.48
CA LYS A 630 20.02 -1.95 9.49
C LYS A 630 21.10 -1.10 10.18
N ASP A 631 22.36 -1.54 10.16
CA ASP A 631 23.51 -0.80 10.65
C ASP A 631 23.98 0.33 9.69
N VAL A 632 23.62 0.27 8.39
CA VAL A 632 24.07 1.28 7.41
C VAL A 632 23.22 2.54 7.48
N ASN A 633 23.86 3.65 7.84
CA ASN A 633 23.24 4.98 7.89
C ASN A 633 24.13 6.00 7.17
N ASN A 634 23.54 6.93 6.42
CA ASN A 634 24.26 7.98 5.71
C ASN A 634 23.33 9.16 5.41
N SER A 635 23.41 10.22 6.22
CA SER A 635 22.60 11.45 6.07
C SER A 635 22.75 12.08 4.67
N ASN A 636 23.98 12.25 4.19
CA ASN A 636 24.28 12.89 2.90
C ASN A 636 23.69 12.15 1.68
N LYS A 637 23.34 10.86 1.82
CA LYS A 637 22.69 10.04 0.78
C LYS A 637 21.22 9.71 1.11
N ASN A 638 20.66 10.31 2.16
CA ASN A 638 19.35 10.00 2.72
C ASN A 638 19.17 8.49 2.99
N ILE A 639 20.18 7.83 3.57
CA ILE A 639 20.11 6.42 3.94
C ILE A 639 19.87 6.29 5.44
N CYS A 640 18.77 5.64 5.82
CA CYS A 640 18.43 5.31 7.20
C CYS A 640 18.24 3.79 7.31
N ARG A 641 19.04 3.14 8.16
CA ARG A 641 18.99 1.69 8.45
C ARG A 641 18.95 0.80 7.21
N GLY A 642 19.83 1.09 6.25
CA GLY A 642 19.93 0.37 4.98
C GLY A 642 18.87 0.76 3.95
N ILE A 643 17.96 1.70 4.24
CA ILE A 643 16.90 2.13 3.33
C ILE A 643 17.24 3.50 2.75
N TYR A 644 17.23 3.61 1.42
CA TYR A 644 17.29 4.89 0.73
C TYR A 644 15.93 5.60 0.84
N MET A 645 15.94 6.85 1.30
CA MET A 645 14.75 7.63 1.62
C MET A 645 14.62 8.83 0.69
N THR A 646 13.41 9.10 0.19
CA THR A 646 13.09 10.26 -0.65
C THR A 646 11.77 10.92 -0.22
N ASN A 647 11.42 12.09 -0.75
CA ASN A 647 10.15 12.74 -0.42
C ASN A 647 8.94 11.90 -0.90
N GLY A 648 7.79 12.05 -0.25
CA GLY A 648 6.54 11.36 -0.57
C GLY A 648 5.53 11.43 0.58
N ASP A 649 4.68 10.40 0.65
CA ASP A 649 3.61 10.26 1.65
C ASP A 649 3.93 9.28 2.79
N GLY A 650 5.20 8.88 2.95
CA GLY A 650 5.66 7.87 3.90
C GLY A 650 5.72 6.43 3.34
N THR A 651 4.94 6.10 2.31
CA THR A 651 4.85 4.75 1.70
C THR A 651 5.22 4.74 0.22
N VAL A 652 4.88 5.80 -0.51
CA VAL A 652 5.06 5.96 -1.95
C VAL A 652 5.96 7.17 -2.22
N PRO A 653 7.02 7.03 -3.03
CA PRO A 653 7.85 8.15 -3.46
C PRO A 653 7.10 9.19 -4.30
N LEU A 654 7.46 10.46 -4.12
CA LEU A 654 6.89 11.63 -4.81
C LEU A 654 6.80 11.44 -6.34
N VAL A 655 7.83 10.88 -6.97
CA VAL A 655 7.83 10.63 -8.43
C VAL A 655 6.71 9.68 -8.86
N SER A 656 6.35 8.71 -8.02
CA SER A 656 5.29 7.74 -8.33
C SER A 656 3.89 8.32 -8.10
N LEU A 657 3.76 9.23 -7.12
CA LEU A 657 2.55 9.99 -6.80
C LEU A 657 2.23 11.04 -7.88
N GLY A 658 3.21 11.89 -8.21
CA GLY A 658 2.99 13.13 -8.95
C GLY A 658 3.28 13.09 -10.44
N TYR A 659 4.30 12.35 -10.89
CA TYR A 659 4.86 12.50 -12.25
C TYR A 659 3.79 12.31 -13.36
N MET A 660 2.93 11.30 -13.23
CA MET A 660 1.92 11.02 -14.25
C MET A 660 0.89 12.15 -14.38
N GLY A 661 0.40 12.69 -13.26
CA GLY A 661 -0.56 13.80 -13.28
C GLY A 661 0.07 15.12 -13.71
N ARG A 662 1.30 15.42 -13.25
CA ARG A 662 1.96 16.71 -13.49
C ARG A 662 2.56 16.82 -14.89
N LYS A 663 3.12 15.73 -15.44
CA LYS A 663 3.90 15.76 -16.69
C LYS A 663 3.62 14.59 -17.64
N GLY A 664 3.60 13.35 -17.15
CA GLY A 664 3.44 12.15 -17.98
C GLY A 664 2.20 12.19 -18.88
N TRP A 665 1.03 12.46 -18.32
CA TRP A 665 -0.24 12.60 -19.04
C TRP A 665 -0.50 14.01 -19.60
N ARG A 666 0.46 14.94 -19.51
CA ARG A 666 0.41 16.21 -20.23
C ARG A 666 1.17 16.17 -21.56
N ASN A 667 1.82 15.04 -21.85
CA ASN A 667 2.44 14.73 -23.14
C ASN A 667 1.42 14.06 -24.09
N SER A 668 1.33 14.53 -25.34
CA SER A 668 0.41 14.01 -26.37
C SER A 668 0.63 12.54 -26.75
N ILE A 669 1.82 11.97 -26.47
CA ILE A 669 2.10 10.54 -26.66
C ILE A 669 1.24 9.69 -25.71
N LEU A 670 1.14 10.11 -24.43
CA LEU A 670 0.38 9.41 -23.40
C LEU A 670 -1.02 9.99 -23.21
N ASN A 671 -1.32 11.16 -23.77
CA ASN A 671 -2.65 11.77 -23.73
C ASN A 671 -3.04 12.35 -25.10
N PRO A 672 -3.35 11.49 -26.10
CA PRO A 672 -3.69 11.92 -27.45
C PRO A 672 -5.06 12.60 -27.56
N TYR A 673 -5.83 12.65 -26.47
CA TYR A 673 -7.19 13.21 -26.41
C TYR A 673 -7.30 14.43 -25.49
N ASN A 674 -6.18 14.94 -24.98
CA ASN A 674 -6.10 16.12 -24.10
C ASN A 674 -6.98 16.05 -22.85
N VAL A 675 -7.15 14.86 -22.26
CA VAL A 675 -7.82 14.64 -20.96
C VAL A 675 -7.21 15.57 -19.92
N LYS A 676 -8.02 16.33 -19.17
CA LYS A 676 -7.50 17.28 -18.17
C LYS A 676 -6.89 16.52 -16.99
N THR A 677 -5.72 16.96 -16.54
CA THR A 677 -5.07 16.46 -15.32
C THR A 677 -4.86 17.61 -14.34
N VAL A 678 -5.14 17.37 -13.06
CA VAL A 678 -4.95 18.35 -11.97
C VAL A 678 -4.24 17.66 -10.81
N VAL A 679 -3.26 18.33 -10.22
CA VAL A 679 -2.44 17.79 -9.13
C VAL A 679 -2.63 18.63 -7.86
N ARG A 680 -2.96 17.99 -6.73
CA ARG A 680 -3.07 18.64 -5.42
C ARG A 680 -2.17 17.92 -4.43
N GLU A 681 -1.14 18.63 -3.98
CA GLU A 681 -0.25 18.19 -2.91
C GLU A 681 -0.73 18.73 -1.57
N TYR A 682 -0.67 17.89 -0.53
CA TYR A 682 -1.01 18.25 0.84
C TYR A 682 0.21 17.98 1.72
N GLU A 683 0.74 19.02 2.37
CA GLU A 683 1.89 18.88 3.25
C GLU A 683 1.53 18.02 4.48
N HIS A 684 2.45 17.18 4.93
CA HIS A 684 2.26 16.33 6.10
C HIS A 684 2.65 17.08 7.38
N ASN A 685 1.66 17.66 8.06
CA ASN A 685 1.85 18.41 9.30
C ASN A 685 1.06 17.76 10.47
N PRO A 686 1.52 16.60 10.99
CA PRO A 686 0.79 15.86 12.00
C PRO A 686 0.86 16.50 13.39
N ILE A 687 -0.24 16.47 14.13
CA ILE A 687 -0.22 16.74 15.56
C ILE A 687 0.38 15.56 16.33
N SER A 688 0.78 15.80 17.59
CA SER A 688 1.36 14.77 18.47
C SER A 688 0.46 13.53 18.57
N ILE A 689 1.07 12.35 18.54
CA ILE A 689 0.40 11.04 18.64
C ILE A 689 -0.38 10.87 19.96
N LEU A 690 -0.05 11.66 20.99
CA LEU A 690 -0.79 11.72 22.26
C LEU A 690 -2.13 12.46 22.15
N LYS A 691 -2.35 13.20 21.05
CA LYS A 691 -3.60 13.92 20.75
C LYS A 691 -4.44 13.23 19.69
N ASP A 692 -3.82 12.78 18.60
CA ASP A 692 -4.46 11.92 17.59
C ASP A 692 -3.43 10.90 17.07
N VAL A 693 -3.75 9.62 17.20
CA VAL A 693 -2.88 8.50 16.76
C VAL A 693 -2.75 8.39 15.23
N ARG A 694 -3.59 9.12 14.48
CA ARG A 694 -3.58 9.27 13.02
C ARG A 694 -3.17 10.69 12.58
N GLY A 695 -2.36 11.36 13.42
CA GLY A 695 -1.74 12.66 13.11
C GLY A 695 -2.69 13.86 12.97
N GLY A 696 -4.00 13.70 13.12
CA GLY A 696 -4.95 14.83 13.07
C GLY A 696 -5.30 15.31 11.65
N PRO A 697 -6.02 16.45 11.54
CA PRO A 697 -6.65 16.90 10.30
C PRO A 697 -5.67 17.38 9.21
N ASP A 698 -4.43 17.69 9.57
CA ASP A 698 -3.37 18.12 8.64
C ASP A 698 -2.33 17.01 8.39
N SER A 699 -2.57 15.79 8.89
CA SER A 699 -1.74 14.64 8.51
C SER A 699 -2.02 14.25 7.06
N SER A 700 -0.93 14.06 6.32
CA SER A 700 -0.93 13.64 4.92
C SER A 700 -0.07 12.39 4.69
N ASP A 701 -0.04 11.45 5.65
CA ASP A 701 0.47 10.09 5.35
C ASP A 701 -0.42 9.42 4.28
N HIS A 702 0.16 8.48 3.53
CA HIS A 702 -0.49 7.55 2.62
C HIS A 702 -1.92 7.11 3.00
N VAL A 703 -2.18 6.80 4.29
CA VAL A 703 -3.52 6.46 4.77
C VAL A 703 -4.20 7.61 5.53
N ASP A 704 -3.45 8.40 6.31
CA ASP A 704 -4.00 9.55 7.06
C ASP A 704 -4.66 10.59 6.15
N ILE A 705 -4.20 10.74 4.91
CA ILE A 705 -4.77 11.66 3.92
C ILE A 705 -6.28 11.47 3.73
N LEU A 706 -6.82 10.26 3.93
CA LEU A 706 -8.27 10.00 3.88
C LEU A 706 -9.05 10.72 5.00
N GLY A 707 -8.37 11.27 6.01
CA GLY A 707 -8.93 12.11 7.06
C GLY A 707 -8.45 13.57 7.00
N ASN A 708 -7.69 13.95 5.96
CA ASN A 708 -7.15 15.29 5.82
C ASN A 708 -8.24 16.31 5.49
N TYR A 709 -8.27 17.42 6.22
CA TYR A 709 -9.33 18.44 6.13
C TYR A 709 -9.35 19.11 4.76
N ASN A 710 -8.20 19.58 4.28
CA ASN A 710 -8.07 20.31 3.01
C ASN A 710 -8.32 19.39 1.80
N MET A 711 -7.84 18.15 1.86
CA MET A 711 -8.15 17.14 0.83
C MET A 711 -9.65 16.86 0.76
N THR A 712 -10.33 16.75 1.91
CA THR A 712 -11.78 16.52 1.96
C THR A 712 -12.57 17.72 1.41
N ILE A 713 -12.15 18.96 1.70
CA ILE A 713 -12.71 20.17 1.07
C ILE A 713 -12.60 20.10 -0.46
N ASP A 714 -11.42 19.80 -0.99
CA ASP A 714 -11.17 19.72 -2.43
C ASP A 714 -11.93 18.56 -3.11
N LEU A 715 -12.03 17.41 -2.44
CA LEU A 715 -12.85 16.28 -2.87
C LEU A 715 -14.32 16.69 -3.02
N ILE A 716 -14.89 17.34 -2.00
CA ILE A 716 -16.29 17.79 -2.02
C ILE A 716 -16.51 18.83 -3.12
N LYS A 717 -15.59 19.78 -3.28
CA LYS A 717 -15.65 20.78 -4.35
C LYS A 717 -15.81 20.14 -5.73
N VAL A 718 -15.06 19.08 -6.01
CA VAL A 718 -15.14 18.34 -7.28
C VAL A 718 -16.44 17.56 -7.41
N VAL A 719 -16.81 16.71 -6.44
CA VAL A 719 -17.97 15.80 -6.59
C VAL A 719 -19.31 16.55 -6.59
N CYS A 720 -19.39 17.70 -5.91
CA CYS A 720 -20.53 18.60 -5.92
C CYS A 720 -20.54 19.60 -7.10
N LYS A 721 -19.48 19.64 -7.93
CA LYS A 721 -19.25 20.68 -8.94
C LYS A 721 -19.34 22.11 -8.38
N TYR A 722 -18.83 22.31 -7.16
CA TYR A 722 -18.85 23.61 -6.50
C TYR A 722 -17.78 24.56 -7.05
N GLU A 723 -16.59 24.03 -7.36
CA GLU A 723 -15.44 24.79 -7.82
C GLU A 723 -14.52 23.91 -8.67
N GLU A 724 -13.93 24.48 -9.72
CA GLU A 724 -12.95 23.80 -10.57
C GLU A 724 -11.53 23.96 -10.00
N LEU A 725 -10.92 22.86 -9.56
CA LEU A 725 -9.58 22.90 -8.96
C LEU A 725 -8.47 23.15 -10.00
N GLN A 726 -7.40 23.77 -9.53
CA GLN A 726 -6.14 23.99 -10.24
C GLN A 726 -4.98 23.31 -9.52
N ASP A 727 -3.85 23.17 -10.20
CA ASP A 727 -2.64 22.58 -9.63
C ASP A 727 -2.21 23.31 -8.34
N CYS A 728 -1.78 22.54 -7.35
CA CYS A 728 -1.10 23.01 -6.16
C CYS A 728 0.08 22.07 -5.89
N ILE A 729 1.28 22.57 -6.19
CA ILE A 729 2.56 21.91 -5.96
C ILE A 729 3.28 22.68 -4.86
N VAL A 730 3.68 22.00 -3.80
CA VAL A 730 4.44 22.54 -2.66
C VAL A 730 5.77 21.80 -2.46
N SER A 731 5.96 20.68 -3.16
CA SER A 731 7.18 19.86 -3.17
C SER A 731 8.12 20.18 -4.34
N GLU A 732 9.26 19.49 -4.39
CA GLU A 732 10.24 19.54 -5.47
C GLU A 732 9.81 18.81 -6.77
N LEU A 733 8.52 18.45 -6.92
CA LEU A 733 8.03 17.63 -8.04
C LEU A 733 8.39 18.20 -9.42
N ASP A 734 8.33 19.52 -9.60
CA ASP A 734 8.67 20.14 -10.88
C ASP A 734 10.15 19.93 -11.23
N GLU A 735 11.06 20.09 -10.28
CA GLU A 735 12.48 19.79 -10.49
C GLU A 735 12.72 18.29 -10.80
N VAL A 736 11.98 17.40 -10.14
CA VAL A 736 12.04 15.95 -10.40
C VAL A 736 11.57 15.67 -11.83
N CYS A 737 10.48 16.31 -12.24
CA CYS A 737 9.94 16.24 -13.59
C CYS A 737 10.88 16.82 -14.67
N GLU A 738 11.67 17.84 -14.36
CA GLU A 738 12.69 18.41 -15.26
C GLU A 738 13.89 17.47 -15.41
N LYS A 739 14.47 16.98 -14.30
CA LYS A 739 15.61 16.04 -14.30
C LYS A 739 15.31 14.73 -15.06
N ILE A 740 14.04 14.29 -15.07
CA ILE A 740 13.58 13.11 -15.83
C ILE A 740 13.53 13.36 -17.36
N ASP A 741 13.46 14.62 -17.80
CA ASP A 741 13.51 14.99 -19.22
C ASP A 741 14.93 15.25 -19.72
N GLU A 742 15.82 15.78 -18.87
CA GLU A 742 17.25 15.95 -19.18
C GLU A 742 17.98 14.62 -19.40
N THR A 743 17.38 13.50 -18.96
CA THR A 743 17.93 12.14 -19.12
C THR A 743 17.40 11.39 -20.36
N ASN A 744 16.74 12.08 -21.31
CA ASN A 744 16.37 11.55 -22.64
C ASN A 744 17.58 11.46 -23.59
#